data_AF-A0AAU0TH81-F1
#
_entry.id   AF-A0AAU0TH81-F1
#
_cell.length_a   1.000
_cell.length_b   1.000
_cell.length_c   1.000
_cell.angle_alpha   90.00
_cell.angle_beta   90.00
_cell.angle_gamma   90.00
#
_symmetry.space_group_name_H-M   'P 1'
#
loop_
_entity.id
_entity.type
_entity.pdbx_description
1 polymer ?
#
loop_
_entity_poly.entity_id
_entity_poly.type
_entity_poly.pdbx_seq_one_letter_code
_entity_poly.pdbx_strand_id
1 'polypeptide(L)'
;MFMDEEFVAQAPRSSYLDIDMPRVTARQAMRAQGDDALVRALVDTLSAAITLQAITFVMSPTINVPPSSMLGQWLGVYSKALARPEFLAWLARHELVFDSVLLRGGVLEANSVKGGVSTAKVFTPEDDSGWREIAEPLIAASMVIDPACGHISVAGDPTRTAEGAYPLAPTLAFYGYPLPVNRAQAYVMRDELRRRFRFAAIDSSGCARGAFLVEQAEQAHDLRRVADELEQVLSVDTDSSQAFDWLAVYRRRVELTSGSMLANTMNAALLWLHDVTDKLAQGEQSSDVYYFFSFAEQTLIEVGSNSLPRPVARDRLAVPDVDADIRGLALHARKLGADVYSDGRFSVAAVLQAYGWERPLNEAALRLLVDRLRQLPSPFAPYVETAAHSVPELVKHLRYIALLNNRYRLWLALEAQAEAREDAETVDITSLMIESDIDSPLYDLVEIGSRGLQELNGLDEFKSIRTALSVAPDSHVLLSSSGNLGAMAVDGRWVRLTDAVLAVERLSGGMPLIALIASRAGGELRSNGRISLAQMLSFYNFKLPTTVKQVRRLALLVLSESLRVQLSVSYWNVLSSGSDAASPSMSGASEPFMPEVVRRLYHWDVNPVTPVALLSDFQRRQLIGATEQLMSGVEGTLFDYLAGDLIAGKSPSSIRAEAHLLLACLFARKRAQRLAGILSALVGFPDQDVGDAATRSRLKSLVLVALILSLDPLAGTLRNSVAGINLVDKRYWGASCSAVVLGIESALANSTGISVATAPLATHLLLAGVAPELLVRKIPDAMPYQCSQVWVTFKHLVAYLESKYTGLSLRLTFDNIMTWVKGYDLRPALWRQVAFSGPLIDWASANGVLLGNKEVFTSDEFNAARGAFLEQRTTVLRSVEVLYLQFPSRRARALNDLRWVFPDNDYLDQEILTAVADEGGTPSEQKVSFVDLHMAGQLTAGSSAWRSMVEGVDYSRMAERFYRLTAVSKLHGDAFNLRLDELHSAYVNSIQYEIANLSLPHRQLLEYGSLELYTLSDTAPGASRAEPLSRYGVIVWCEHPAFQDRAFEIFPGLIRVVEHADLRRTQFNSTLRARSWPVDLQAYTLGSLPRNKVSARVWHEKIDNFWPSAHDSLPDASTLGVPQSYTSPRIHMLVTSLLDKSLFLGSEALRESARQAVSLEQGRGGYDPWSEYFNRLAFKKLV
;
A
#
# COMPACT_ATOMS: atom_id res chain seq x y z
N MET A 1 26.50 -44.75 -1.56
CA MET A 1 25.19 -44.26 -1.08
C MET A 1 25.30 -42.75 -0.99
N PHE A 2 25.49 -42.13 -2.16
CA PHE A 2 25.45 -40.67 -2.33
C PHE A 2 23.98 -40.26 -2.35
N MET A 3 23.67 -39.01 -1.97
CA MET A 3 22.34 -38.37 -2.02
C MET A 3 21.35 -39.11 -2.93
N ASP A 4 20.22 -39.55 -2.35
CA ASP A 4 19.18 -40.38 -2.99
C ASP A 4 19.14 -40.25 -4.51
N GLU A 5 19.24 -41.37 -5.22
CA GLU A 5 19.15 -41.39 -6.69
C GLU A 5 17.86 -40.71 -7.19
N GLU A 6 16.81 -40.63 -6.37
CA GLU A 6 15.60 -39.85 -6.68
C GLU A 6 15.85 -38.32 -6.76
N PHE A 7 16.73 -37.75 -5.93
CA PHE A 7 17.06 -36.32 -5.94
C PHE A 7 17.90 -35.93 -7.17
N VAL A 8 18.74 -36.86 -7.65
CA VAL A 8 19.56 -36.70 -8.86
C VAL A 8 18.78 -37.02 -10.13
N ALA A 9 17.83 -37.96 -10.09
CA ALA A 9 17.02 -38.36 -11.24
C ALA A 9 15.85 -37.41 -11.54
N GLN A 10 15.36 -36.65 -10.53
CA GLN A 10 14.26 -35.70 -10.69
C GLN A 10 14.69 -34.30 -11.13
N ALA A 11 15.99 -33.98 -11.18
CA ALA A 11 16.46 -32.73 -11.77
C ALA A 11 16.37 -32.82 -13.30
N PRO A 12 15.38 -32.16 -13.95
CA PRO A 12 15.34 -32.16 -15.40
C PRO A 12 16.57 -31.42 -15.91
N ARG A 13 16.97 -31.68 -17.16
CA ARG A 13 17.96 -30.89 -17.92
C ARG A 13 17.57 -29.40 -18.11
N SER A 14 16.66 -28.87 -17.29
CA SER A 14 16.27 -27.46 -17.26
C SER A 14 17.21 -26.69 -16.31
N SER A 15 17.43 -25.43 -16.62
CA SER A 15 18.21 -24.49 -15.81
C SER A 15 17.57 -24.13 -14.45
N TYR A 16 16.56 -24.85 -13.95
CA TYR A 16 15.75 -24.48 -12.78
C TYR A 16 15.76 -25.60 -11.71
N LEU A 17 16.17 -25.27 -10.48
CA LEU A 17 16.06 -26.17 -9.30
C LEU A 17 14.86 -25.68 -8.52
N ASP A 18 13.79 -26.46 -8.48
CA ASP A 18 12.58 -26.09 -7.74
C ASP A 18 12.75 -26.38 -6.25
N ILE A 19 13.13 -25.35 -5.50
CA ILE A 19 13.37 -25.41 -4.05
C ILE A 19 12.07 -25.36 -3.22
N ASP A 20 10.93 -25.04 -3.83
CA ASP A 20 9.65 -24.95 -3.14
C ASP A 20 8.93 -26.30 -3.10
N MET A 21 9.09 -27.13 -4.13
CA MET A 21 8.44 -28.43 -4.22
C MET A 21 8.65 -29.35 -2.99
N PRO A 22 9.88 -29.55 -2.48
CA PRO A 22 10.08 -30.38 -1.28
C PRO A 22 9.32 -29.85 -0.05
N ARG A 23 9.27 -28.52 0.13
CA ARG A 23 8.53 -27.88 1.23
C ARG A 23 7.01 -28.03 1.06
N VAL A 24 6.53 -27.90 -0.18
CA VAL A 24 5.12 -28.12 -0.50
C VAL A 24 4.74 -29.57 -0.16
N THR A 25 5.53 -30.56 -0.57
CA THR A 25 5.28 -31.98 -0.29
C THR A 25 5.29 -32.27 1.22
N ALA A 26 6.30 -31.78 1.95
CA ALA A 26 6.38 -31.98 3.39
C ALA A 26 5.16 -31.40 4.14
N ARG A 27 4.74 -30.19 3.77
CA ARG A 27 3.56 -29.54 4.38
C ARG A 27 2.23 -30.18 3.96
N GLN A 28 2.15 -30.74 2.76
CA GLN A 28 1.00 -31.55 2.33
C GLN A 28 0.86 -32.81 3.19
N ALA A 29 1.96 -33.49 3.50
CA ALA A 29 1.94 -34.65 4.40
C ALA A 29 1.51 -34.26 5.82
N MET A 30 2.06 -33.16 6.37
CA MET A 30 1.63 -32.61 7.67
C MET A 30 0.14 -32.27 7.69
N ARG A 31 -0.35 -31.62 6.62
CA ARG A 31 -1.76 -31.24 6.45
C ARG A 31 -2.67 -32.46 6.55
N ALA A 32 -2.37 -33.54 5.83
CA ALA A 32 -3.21 -34.73 5.82
C ALA A 32 -3.38 -35.30 7.24
N GLN A 33 -2.27 -35.46 7.98
CA GLN A 33 -2.30 -35.94 9.35
C GLN A 33 -3.04 -34.99 10.31
N GLY A 34 -2.83 -33.69 10.15
CA GLY A 34 -3.43 -32.67 11.01
C GLY A 34 -4.92 -32.46 10.78
N ASP A 35 -5.37 -32.45 9.52
CA ASP A 35 -6.79 -32.35 9.17
C ASP A 35 -7.55 -33.58 9.69
N ASP A 36 -6.99 -34.80 9.60
CA ASP A 36 -7.58 -36.02 10.18
C ASP A 36 -7.73 -35.95 11.71
N ALA A 37 -6.75 -35.35 12.40
CA ALA A 37 -6.84 -35.13 13.84
C ALA A 37 -7.91 -34.10 14.20
N LEU A 38 -8.03 -33.03 13.41
CA LEU A 38 -9.03 -31.99 13.61
C LEU A 38 -10.46 -32.51 13.34
N VAL A 39 -10.66 -33.32 12.29
CA VAL A 39 -11.96 -33.96 12.00
C VAL A 39 -12.41 -34.83 13.17
N ARG A 40 -11.49 -35.61 13.78
CA ARG A 40 -11.80 -36.39 14.99
C ARG A 40 -12.21 -35.50 16.16
N ALA A 41 -11.44 -34.44 16.45
CA ALA A 41 -11.77 -33.49 17.51
C ALA A 41 -13.14 -32.81 17.30
N LEU A 42 -13.48 -32.44 16.06
CA LEU A 42 -14.78 -31.89 15.70
C LEU A 42 -15.91 -32.89 15.89
N VAL A 43 -15.71 -34.14 15.44
CA VAL A 43 -16.69 -35.22 15.62
C VAL A 43 -16.97 -35.48 17.09
N ASP A 44 -15.94 -35.48 17.94
CA ASP A 44 -16.07 -35.70 19.38
C ASP A 44 -16.79 -34.51 20.04
N THR A 45 -16.41 -33.28 19.67
CA THR A 45 -17.05 -32.05 20.14
C THR A 45 -18.55 -32.02 19.79
N LEU A 46 -18.90 -32.33 18.54
CA LEU A 46 -20.30 -32.42 18.08
C LEU A 46 -21.05 -33.55 18.77
N SER A 47 -20.40 -34.69 19.00
CA SER A 47 -21.01 -35.84 19.70
C SER A 47 -21.35 -35.51 21.14
N ALA A 48 -20.44 -34.84 21.86
CA ALA A 48 -20.67 -34.38 23.22
C ALA A 48 -21.88 -33.42 23.29
N ALA A 49 -21.96 -32.46 22.37
CA ALA A 49 -23.09 -31.52 22.25
C ALA A 49 -24.44 -32.24 22.07
N ILE A 50 -24.44 -33.25 21.20
CA ILE A 50 -25.63 -34.03 20.86
C ILE A 50 -26.13 -34.85 22.06
N THR A 51 -25.23 -35.31 22.93
CA THR A 51 -25.56 -36.14 24.09
C THR A 51 -26.02 -35.36 25.33
N LEU A 52 -25.75 -34.05 25.39
CA LEU A 52 -26.24 -33.22 26.50
C LEU A 52 -27.77 -33.25 26.53
N GLN A 53 -28.35 -33.76 27.62
CA GLN A 53 -29.81 -33.75 27.86
C GLN A 53 -30.32 -32.36 28.27
N ALA A 54 -29.61 -31.30 27.89
CA ALA A 54 -29.99 -29.93 28.22
C ALA A 54 -31.20 -29.49 27.39
N ILE A 55 -32.03 -28.61 27.97
CA ILE A 55 -33.18 -28.01 27.29
C ILE A 55 -32.73 -27.15 26.10
N THR A 56 -31.55 -26.52 26.21
CA THR A 56 -30.92 -25.71 25.17
C THR A 56 -29.72 -26.42 24.57
N PHE A 57 -29.58 -26.33 23.25
CA PHE A 57 -28.40 -26.82 22.56
C PHE A 57 -27.20 -25.93 22.89
N VAL A 58 -26.14 -26.51 23.47
CA VAL A 58 -24.91 -25.80 23.84
C VAL A 58 -23.72 -26.49 23.22
N MET A 59 -22.84 -25.70 22.61
CA MET A 59 -21.58 -26.14 22.04
C MET A 59 -20.41 -25.63 22.87
N SER A 60 -19.30 -26.39 22.85
CA SER A 60 -18.03 -25.87 23.36
C SER A 60 -17.67 -24.61 22.57
N PRO A 61 -17.30 -23.49 23.24
CA PRO A 61 -16.89 -22.27 22.54
C PRO A 61 -15.53 -22.42 21.83
N THR A 62 -14.72 -23.39 22.25
CA THR A 62 -13.37 -23.63 21.73
C THR A 62 -13.14 -25.09 21.36
N ILE A 63 -12.12 -25.33 20.52
CA ILE A 63 -11.66 -26.63 20.07
C ILE A 63 -10.13 -26.65 20.00
N ASN A 64 -9.52 -27.81 20.23
CA ASN A 64 -8.09 -27.99 20.01
C ASN A 64 -7.78 -28.08 18.51
N VAL A 65 -7.00 -27.15 17.98
CA VAL A 65 -6.57 -27.12 16.57
C VAL A 65 -5.15 -27.67 16.44
N PRO A 66 -4.94 -28.83 15.80
CA PRO A 66 -3.61 -29.37 15.58
C PRO A 66 -2.73 -28.42 14.75
N PRO A 67 -1.48 -28.12 15.15
CA PRO A 67 -0.59 -27.22 14.39
C PRO A 67 -0.30 -27.68 12.95
N SER A 68 -0.38 -28.99 12.71
CA SER A 68 -0.19 -29.60 11.39
C SER A 68 -1.43 -29.53 10.50
N SER A 69 -2.63 -29.24 11.03
CA SER A 69 -3.85 -29.07 10.23
C SER A 69 -3.73 -27.87 9.28
N MET A 70 -4.54 -27.79 8.24
CA MET A 70 -4.48 -26.65 7.30
C MET A 70 -4.67 -25.32 8.03
N LEU A 71 -5.68 -25.23 8.91
CA LEU A 71 -5.88 -24.05 9.76
C LEU A 71 -4.70 -23.79 10.69
N GLY A 72 -4.17 -24.83 11.35
CA GLY A 72 -3.00 -24.71 12.24
C GLY A 72 -1.76 -24.18 11.52
N GLN A 73 -1.51 -24.62 10.29
CA GLN A 73 -0.40 -24.12 9.49
C GLN A 73 -0.59 -22.64 9.10
N TRP A 74 -1.82 -22.21 8.75
CA TRP A 74 -2.12 -20.79 8.49
C TRP A 74 -2.05 -19.93 9.75
N LEU A 75 -2.49 -20.43 10.90
CA LEU A 75 -2.27 -19.77 12.18
C LEU A 75 -0.77 -19.61 12.43
N GLY A 76 0.05 -20.62 12.13
CA GLY A 76 1.51 -20.49 12.16
C GLY A 76 2.08 -19.39 11.24
N VAL A 77 1.46 -19.15 10.06
CA VAL A 77 1.82 -18.00 9.20
C VAL A 77 1.50 -16.68 9.90
N TYR A 78 0.32 -16.57 10.52
CA TYR A 78 -0.08 -15.39 11.28
C TYR A 78 0.83 -15.15 12.50
N SER A 79 1.15 -16.21 13.26
CA SER A 79 2.10 -16.17 14.38
C SER A 79 3.49 -15.72 13.91
N LYS A 80 3.95 -16.20 12.74
CA LYS A 80 5.22 -15.76 12.15
C LYS A 80 5.18 -14.28 11.77
N ALA A 81 4.06 -13.78 11.25
CA ALA A 81 3.88 -12.36 10.96
C ALA A 81 3.93 -11.50 12.23
N LEU A 82 3.36 -11.98 13.35
CA LEU A 82 3.46 -11.33 14.66
C LEU A 82 4.86 -11.42 15.27
N ALA A 83 5.62 -12.46 14.94
CA ALA A 83 7.00 -12.63 15.39
C ALA A 83 8.03 -11.89 14.52
N ARG A 84 7.59 -11.14 13.51
CA ARG A 84 8.49 -10.33 12.65
C ARG A 84 9.27 -9.34 13.53
N PRO A 85 10.62 -9.28 13.41
CA PRO A 85 11.42 -8.37 14.23
C PRO A 85 11.01 -6.90 14.09
N GLU A 86 10.63 -6.48 12.89
CA GLU A 86 10.14 -5.12 12.61
C GLU A 86 8.84 -4.79 13.37
N PHE A 87 7.89 -5.73 13.41
CA PHE A 87 6.62 -5.55 14.14
C PHE A 87 6.85 -5.52 15.65
N LEU A 88 7.73 -6.38 16.17
CA LEU A 88 8.12 -6.37 17.58
C LEU A 88 8.81 -5.06 17.98
N ALA A 89 9.71 -4.54 17.13
CA ALA A 89 10.35 -3.25 17.35
C ALA A 89 9.33 -2.10 17.34
N TRP A 90 8.31 -2.16 16.47
CA TRP A 90 7.22 -1.20 16.44
C TRP A 90 6.33 -1.27 17.70
N LEU A 91 5.97 -2.47 18.18
CA LEU A 91 5.22 -2.65 19.43
C LEU A 91 5.99 -2.05 20.62
N ALA A 92 7.30 -2.32 20.70
CA ALA A 92 8.16 -1.79 21.74
C ALA A 92 8.22 -0.26 21.71
N ARG A 93 8.34 0.34 20.52
CA ARG A 93 8.33 1.80 20.32
C ARG A 93 7.04 2.46 20.81
N HIS A 94 5.91 1.74 20.76
CA HIS A 94 4.59 2.23 21.17
C HIS A 94 4.16 1.80 22.58
N GLU A 95 5.05 1.11 23.33
CA GLU A 95 4.81 0.59 24.68
C GLU A 95 3.56 -0.31 24.74
N LEU A 96 3.39 -1.20 23.74
CA LEU A 96 2.22 -2.06 23.59
C LEU A 96 2.46 -3.46 24.18
N VAL A 97 1.43 -4.02 24.82
CA VAL A 97 1.43 -5.38 25.37
C VAL A 97 1.08 -6.37 24.27
N PHE A 98 2.02 -7.26 23.98
CA PHE A 98 1.91 -8.24 22.90
C PHE A 98 0.63 -9.10 22.97
N ASP A 99 0.28 -9.63 24.15
CA ASP A 99 -0.88 -10.52 24.33
C ASP A 99 -2.23 -9.80 24.19
N SER A 100 -2.24 -8.47 24.21
CA SER A 100 -3.46 -7.66 24.05
C SER A 100 -3.79 -7.31 22.60
N VAL A 101 -2.93 -7.68 21.65
CA VAL A 101 -3.09 -7.34 20.24
C VAL A 101 -4.32 -8.05 19.65
N LEU A 102 -5.18 -7.25 19.02
CA LEU A 102 -6.39 -7.67 18.33
C LEU A 102 -6.42 -7.02 16.95
N LEU A 103 -6.55 -7.83 15.89
CA LEU A 103 -6.69 -7.34 14.53
C LEU A 103 -8.14 -7.45 14.08
N ARG A 104 -8.70 -6.34 13.57
CA ARG A 104 -10.05 -6.26 12.99
C ARG A 104 -9.98 -5.60 11.63
N GLY A 105 -9.94 -6.43 10.58
CA GLY A 105 -9.66 -5.94 9.23
C GLY A 105 -8.32 -5.17 9.20
N GLY A 106 -8.38 -3.87 8.90
CA GLY A 106 -7.19 -3.00 8.81
C GLY A 106 -6.80 -2.33 10.12
N VAL A 107 -7.61 -2.47 11.17
CA VAL A 107 -7.45 -1.78 12.45
C VAL A 107 -6.80 -2.70 13.48
N LEU A 108 -5.78 -2.21 14.17
CA LEU A 108 -5.15 -2.90 15.30
C LEU A 108 -5.57 -2.23 16.61
N GLU A 109 -6.07 -3.04 17.53
CA GLU A 109 -6.37 -2.65 18.91
C GLU A 109 -5.36 -3.33 19.84
N ALA A 110 -4.75 -2.60 20.76
CA ALA A 110 -3.82 -3.16 21.74
C ALA A 110 -3.76 -2.30 22.99
N ASN A 111 -3.49 -2.92 24.14
CA ASN A 111 -3.27 -2.21 25.40
C ASN A 111 -1.83 -1.70 25.49
N SER A 112 -1.68 -0.48 25.97
CA SER A 112 -0.41 0.13 26.34
C SER A 112 -0.32 0.24 27.85
N VAL A 113 0.85 -0.05 28.44
CA VAL A 113 1.06 0.04 29.89
C VAL A 113 2.08 1.12 30.18
N LYS A 114 1.63 2.20 30.82
CA LYS A 114 2.51 3.32 31.23
C LYS A 114 2.26 3.66 32.70
N GLY A 115 3.32 3.60 33.51
CA GLY A 115 3.23 3.87 34.96
C GLY A 115 2.26 2.94 35.72
N GLY A 116 2.06 1.70 35.23
CA GLY A 116 1.12 0.74 35.82
C GLY A 116 -0.34 0.87 35.37
N VAL A 117 -0.68 1.85 34.53
CA VAL A 117 -2.02 2.04 33.97
C VAL A 117 -2.10 1.40 32.58
N SER A 118 -3.07 0.51 32.37
CA SER A 118 -3.37 -0.10 31.08
C SER A 118 -4.40 0.73 30.32
N THR A 119 -4.05 1.24 29.15
CA THR A 119 -4.93 2.02 28.26
C THR A 119 -5.05 1.33 26.90
N ALA A 120 -6.28 1.08 26.43
CA ALA A 120 -6.50 0.58 25.08
C ALA A 120 -6.14 1.66 24.04
N LYS A 121 -5.35 1.30 23.03
CA LYS A 121 -4.97 2.12 21.88
C LYS A 121 -5.49 1.46 20.60
N VAL A 122 -5.88 2.29 19.65
CA VAL A 122 -6.38 1.88 18.34
C VAL A 122 -5.48 2.52 17.28
N PHE A 123 -5.03 1.70 16.33
CA PHE A 123 -4.16 2.10 15.23
C PHE A 123 -4.85 1.79 13.90
N THR A 124 -4.85 2.75 12.99
CA THR A 124 -5.52 2.66 11.69
C THR A 124 -4.52 2.88 10.56
N PRO A 125 -4.77 2.37 9.34
CA PRO A 125 -3.85 2.59 8.21
C PRO A 125 -3.76 4.04 7.71
N GLU A 126 -4.55 4.95 8.29
CA GLU A 126 -4.55 6.38 8.00
C GLU A 126 -3.63 7.16 8.94
N ASP A 127 -3.38 6.64 10.15
CA ASP A 127 -2.61 7.37 11.15
C ASP A 127 -1.10 7.42 10.82
N ASP A 128 -0.41 8.36 11.47
CA ASP A 128 1.04 8.52 11.34
C ASP A 128 1.83 7.60 12.29
N SER A 129 1.22 6.54 12.85
CA SER A 129 1.88 5.63 13.80
C SER A 129 2.91 4.71 13.16
N GLY A 130 2.89 4.57 11.83
CA GLY A 130 3.67 3.59 11.10
C GLY A 130 3.01 2.19 11.03
N TRP A 131 1.77 2.05 11.51
CA TRP A 131 1.04 0.78 11.46
C TRP A 131 0.87 0.27 10.03
N ARG A 132 0.54 1.16 9.09
CA ARG A 132 0.31 0.81 7.68
C ARG A 132 1.50 0.09 7.05
N GLU A 133 2.71 0.58 7.32
CA GLU A 133 3.97 0.08 6.76
C GLU A 133 4.28 -1.36 7.21
N ILE A 134 3.78 -1.79 8.37
CA ILE A 134 4.04 -3.11 8.94
C ILE A 134 2.84 -4.06 8.91
N ALA A 135 1.62 -3.55 8.68
CA ALA A 135 0.37 -4.28 8.80
C ALA A 135 0.16 -5.34 7.72
N GLU A 136 0.71 -5.15 6.52
CA GLU A 136 0.36 -5.95 5.35
C GLU A 136 0.48 -7.47 5.56
N PRO A 137 1.57 -8.03 6.12
CA PRO A 137 1.68 -9.49 6.28
C PRO A 137 0.67 -10.05 7.28
N LEU A 138 0.30 -9.26 8.30
CA LEU A 138 -0.72 -9.63 9.28
C LEU A 138 -2.10 -9.65 8.63
N ILE A 139 -2.44 -8.58 7.90
CA ILE A 139 -3.70 -8.46 7.16
C ILE A 139 -3.80 -9.57 6.10
N ALA A 140 -2.72 -9.84 5.36
CA ALA A 140 -2.71 -10.86 4.32
C ALA A 140 -2.98 -12.26 4.89
N ALA A 141 -2.37 -12.61 6.03
CA ALA A 141 -2.62 -13.88 6.70
C ALA A 141 -4.04 -13.92 7.30
N SER A 142 -4.50 -12.84 7.92
CA SER A 142 -5.85 -12.77 8.50
C SER A 142 -6.94 -12.90 7.45
N MET A 143 -6.76 -12.33 6.26
CA MET A 143 -7.73 -12.44 5.16
C MET A 143 -7.88 -13.86 4.61
N VAL A 144 -6.90 -14.74 4.82
CA VAL A 144 -7.02 -16.15 4.46
C VAL A 144 -7.76 -16.93 5.55
N ILE A 145 -7.51 -16.59 6.82
CA ILE A 145 -8.10 -17.27 7.99
C ILE A 145 -9.56 -16.85 8.20
N ASP A 146 -9.83 -15.54 8.11
CA ASP A 146 -11.14 -14.91 8.27
C ASP A 146 -11.35 -13.83 7.19
N PRO A 147 -11.76 -14.24 5.97
CA PRO A 147 -11.98 -13.31 4.87
C PRO A 147 -13.16 -12.35 5.08
N ALA A 148 -14.03 -12.61 6.07
CA ALA A 148 -15.14 -11.73 6.42
C ALA A 148 -14.71 -10.51 7.25
N CYS A 149 -13.41 -10.45 7.60
CA CYS A 149 -12.80 -9.35 8.35
C CYS A 149 -13.42 -9.20 9.75
N GLY A 150 -13.66 -10.33 10.42
CA GLY A 150 -14.01 -10.38 11.83
C GLY A 150 -12.80 -10.09 12.72
N HIS A 151 -12.74 -10.72 13.89
CA HIS A 151 -11.71 -10.46 14.88
C HIS A 151 -10.77 -11.66 15.02
N ILE A 152 -9.45 -11.41 14.91
CA ILE A 152 -8.41 -12.40 15.21
C ILE A 152 -7.56 -11.86 16.35
N SER A 153 -7.53 -12.59 17.47
CA SER A 153 -6.78 -12.21 18.68
C SER A 153 -5.47 -12.99 18.79
N VAL A 154 -4.43 -12.32 19.28
CA VAL A 154 -3.13 -12.94 19.58
C VAL A 154 -3.20 -13.86 20.80
N ALA A 155 -4.01 -13.53 21.81
CA ALA A 155 -4.22 -14.35 23.01
C ALA A 155 -4.89 -15.71 22.70
N GLY A 156 -5.48 -15.85 21.51
CA GLY A 156 -6.11 -17.08 21.04
C GLY A 156 -5.21 -17.97 20.17
N ASP A 157 -3.94 -17.64 19.93
CA ASP A 157 -3.07 -18.41 19.04
C ASP A 157 -2.81 -19.84 19.58
N PRO A 158 -3.35 -20.90 18.95
CA PRO A 158 -3.23 -22.27 19.44
C PRO A 158 -1.81 -22.82 19.28
N THR A 159 -0.93 -22.15 18.51
CA THR A 159 0.49 -22.51 18.43
C THR A 159 1.28 -22.11 19.69
N ARG A 160 0.65 -21.30 20.58
CA ARG A 160 1.27 -20.77 21.80
C ARG A 160 0.58 -21.19 23.09
N THR A 161 -0.68 -21.63 23.02
CA THR A 161 -1.37 -22.19 24.20
C THR A 161 -1.00 -23.67 24.38
N ALA A 162 -0.70 -24.08 25.61
CA ALA A 162 -0.34 -25.47 25.92
C ALA A 162 -1.44 -26.49 25.56
N GLU A 163 -2.70 -26.04 25.42
CA GLU A 163 -3.87 -26.87 25.13
C GLU A 163 -4.38 -26.76 23.67
N GLY A 164 -3.81 -25.87 22.85
CA GLY A 164 -4.21 -25.68 21.45
C GLY A 164 -5.64 -25.15 21.25
N ALA A 165 -6.26 -24.57 22.29
CA ALA A 165 -7.64 -24.12 22.27
C ALA A 165 -7.83 -22.87 21.37
N TYR A 166 -8.67 -23.00 20.33
CA TYR A 166 -9.05 -21.93 19.41
C TYR A 166 -10.59 -21.82 19.32
N PRO A 167 -11.17 -20.63 19.06
CA PRO A 167 -12.62 -20.50 18.91
C PRO A 167 -13.22 -21.43 17.84
N LEU A 168 -14.31 -22.12 18.18
CA LEU A 168 -14.94 -23.12 17.32
C LEU A 168 -15.55 -22.50 16.05
N ALA A 169 -16.19 -21.32 16.17
CA ALA A 169 -16.88 -20.72 15.03
C ALA A 169 -15.93 -20.30 13.89
N PRO A 170 -14.81 -19.59 14.13
CA PRO A 170 -13.77 -19.35 13.13
C PRO A 170 -13.13 -20.65 12.59
N THR A 171 -12.98 -21.68 13.43
CA THR A 171 -12.47 -23.00 12.99
C THR A 171 -13.37 -23.61 11.92
N LEU A 172 -14.69 -23.64 12.16
CA LEU A 172 -15.66 -24.16 11.20
C LEU A 172 -15.72 -23.28 9.94
N ALA A 173 -15.71 -21.96 10.11
CA ALA A 173 -15.78 -21.01 8.99
C ALA A 173 -14.60 -21.16 8.02
N PHE A 174 -13.39 -21.42 8.51
CA PHE A 174 -12.20 -21.68 7.68
C PHE A 174 -12.37 -22.89 6.72
N TYR A 175 -13.17 -23.87 7.11
CA TYR A 175 -13.52 -25.04 6.29
C TYR A 175 -14.89 -24.90 5.60
N GLY A 176 -15.50 -23.71 5.64
CA GLY A 176 -16.77 -23.39 4.97
C GLY A 176 -18.03 -23.86 5.71
N TYR A 177 -17.90 -24.24 6.98
CA TYR A 177 -19.03 -24.68 7.80
C TYR A 177 -19.53 -23.55 8.71
N PRO A 178 -20.85 -23.29 8.77
CA PRO A 178 -21.44 -22.45 9.81
C PRO A 178 -21.36 -23.13 11.19
N LEU A 179 -21.44 -22.35 12.27
CA LEU A 179 -21.67 -22.92 13.59
C LEU A 179 -23.10 -23.54 13.63
N PRO A 180 -23.26 -24.82 14.03
CA PRO A 180 -24.57 -25.41 14.24
C PRO A 180 -25.35 -24.63 15.31
N VAL A 181 -26.58 -24.25 15.00
CA VAL A 181 -27.46 -23.54 15.96
C VAL A 181 -28.41 -24.47 16.71
N ASN A 182 -28.55 -25.72 16.25
CA ASN A 182 -29.42 -26.72 16.86
C ASN A 182 -28.86 -28.14 16.72
N ARG A 183 -29.51 -29.08 17.43
CA ARG A 183 -29.06 -30.48 17.52
C ARG A 183 -29.16 -31.22 16.18
N ALA A 184 -30.19 -30.94 15.37
CA ALA A 184 -30.36 -31.55 14.05
C ALA A 184 -29.19 -31.19 13.12
N GLN A 185 -28.81 -29.90 13.08
CA GLN A 185 -27.64 -29.42 12.34
C GLN A 185 -26.34 -30.09 12.81
N ALA A 186 -26.14 -30.21 14.13
CA ALA A 186 -24.96 -30.88 14.69
C ALA A 186 -24.89 -32.38 14.31
N TYR A 187 -26.03 -33.07 14.28
CA TYR A 187 -26.13 -34.46 13.81
C TYR A 187 -25.70 -34.58 12.35
N VAL A 188 -26.24 -33.73 11.46
CA VAL A 188 -25.91 -33.78 10.03
C VAL A 188 -24.44 -33.47 9.79
N MET A 189 -23.88 -32.46 10.45
CA MET A 189 -22.45 -32.13 10.36
C MET A 189 -21.58 -33.29 10.84
N ARG A 190 -21.89 -33.86 12.01
CA ARG A 190 -21.13 -34.98 12.58
C ARG A 190 -21.17 -36.19 11.65
N ASP A 191 -22.35 -36.56 11.15
CA ASP A 191 -22.50 -37.73 10.27
C ASP A 191 -21.79 -37.51 8.93
N GLU A 192 -21.80 -36.28 8.39
CA GLU A 192 -21.03 -35.91 7.21
C GLU A 192 -19.52 -36.07 7.44
N LEU A 193 -18.99 -35.47 8.51
CA LEU A 193 -17.58 -35.53 8.87
C LEU A 193 -17.12 -36.97 9.17
N ARG A 194 -17.94 -37.77 9.88
CA ARG A 194 -17.66 -39.18 10.16
C ARG A 194 -17.62 -40.04 8.90
N ARG A 195 -18.59 -39.87 7.99
CA ARG A 195 -18.69 -40.69 6.77
C ARG A 195 -17.59 -40.37 5.77
N ARG A 196 -17.27 -39.08 5.60
CA ARG A 196 -16.27 -38.61 4.63
C ARG A 196 -14.84 -38.72 5.18
N PHE A 197 -14.68 -38.60 6.50
CA PHE A 197 -13.39 -38.46 7.19
C PHE A 197 -12.50 -37.35 6.58
N ARG A 198 -13.15 -36.29 6.09
CA ARG A 198 -12.55 -35.09 5.49
C ARG A 198 -13.59 -33.98 5.42
N PHE A 199 -13.13 -32.73 5.28
CA PHE A 199 -14.00 -31.57 5.09
C PHE A 199 -14.71 -31.57 3.72
N ALA A 200 -15.82 -30.86 3.61
CA ALA A 200 -16.52 -30.64 2.35
C ALA A 200 -15.63 -29.94 1.31
N ALA A 201 -15.84 -30.27 0.04
CA ALA A 201 -15.19 -29.57 -1.06
C ALA A 201 -15.74 -28.14 -1.17
N ILE A 202 -14.85 -27.19 -1.45
CA ILE A 202 -15.19 -25.78 -1.69
C ILE A 202 -15.36 -25.57 -3.18
N ASP A 203 -16.49 -24.99 -3.58
CA ASP A 203 -16.79 -24.76 -4.98
C ASP A 203 -16.13 -23.50 -5.57
N SER A 204 -16.46 -23.24 -6.83
CA SER A 204 -16.01 -22.06 -7.57
C SER A 204 -16.53 -20.74 -6.98
N SER A 205 -17.59 -20.74 -6.16
CA SER A 205 -18.08 -19.54 -5.47
C SER A 205 -17.36 -19.30 -4.13
N GLY A 206 -16.51 -20.24 -3.69
CA GLY A 206 -15.85 -20.17 -2.39
C GLY A 206 -16.72 -20.68 -1.24
N CYS A 207 -17.80 -21.42 -1.52
CA CYS A 207 -18.69 -21.99 -0.51
C CYS A 207 -18.52 -23.52 -0.43
N ALA A 208 -18.71 -24.09 0.75
CA ALA A 208 -18.68 -25.55 0.92
C ALA A 208 -19.87 -26.24 0.24
N ARG A 209 -19.68 -27.47 -0.25
CA ARG A 209 -20.76 -28.36 -0.70
C ARG A 209 -20.94 -29.53 0.27
N GLY A 210 -21.93 -29.41 1.16
CA GLY A 210 -22.18 -30.37 2.24
C GLY A 210 -23.66 -30.62 2.50
N ALA A 211 -23.96 -31.76 3.09
CA ALA A 211 -25.30 -32.12 3.58
C ALA A 211 -25.76 -31.13 4.66
N PHE A 212 -24.83 -30.55 5.41
CA PHE A 212 -25.13 -29.51 6.40
C PHE A 212 -25.86 -28.28 5.82
N LEU A 213 -25.44 -27.80 4.64
CA LEU A 213 -26.07 -26.62 4.03
C LEU A 213 -27.43 -26.94 3.42
N VAL A 214 -27.58 -28.17 2.91
CA VAL A 214 -28.89 -28.70 2.50
C VAL A 214 -29.83 -28.75 3.70
N GLU A 215 -29.37 -29.27 4.84
CA GLU A 215 -30.16 -29.30 6.08
C GLU A 215 -30.65 -27.90 6.47
N GLN A 216 -29.81 -26.86 6.42
CA GLN A 216 -30.27 -25.50 6.70
C GLN A 216 -31.39 -25.02 5.75
N ALA A 217 -31.31 -25.38 4.47
CA ALA A 217 -32.34 -25.05 3.49
C ALA A 217 -33.66 -25.78 3.78
N GLU A 218 -33.58 -27.07 4.10
CA GLU A 218 -34.76 -27.88 4.44
C GLU A 218 -35.40 -27.45 5.76
N GLN A 219 -34.61 -27.06 6.78
CA GLN A 219 -35.14 -26.48 8.02
C GLN A 219 -35.90 -25.17 7.76
N ALA A 220 -35.42 -24.34 6.84
CA ALA A 220 -36.15 -23.14 6.45
C ALA A 220 -37.49 -23.46 5.77
N HIS A 221 -37.57 -24.55 5.01
CA HIS A 221 -38.83 -25.04 4.44
C HIS A 221 -39.78 -25.53 5.53
N ASP A 222 -39.29 -26.34 6.47
CA ASP A 222 -40.07 -26.82 7.62
C ASP A 222 -40.64 -25.66 8.47
N LEU A 223 -39.82 -24.64 8.74
CA LEU A 223 -40.23 -23.50 9.54
C LEU A 223 -41.27 -22.62 8.84
N ARG A 224 -41.25 -22.51 7.50
CA ARG A 224 -42.33 -21.86 6.74
C ARG A 224 -43.62 -22.64 6.86
N ARG A 225 -43.55 -23.98 6.78
CA ARG A 225 -44.73 -24.83 6.99
C ARG A 225 -45.31 -24.68 8.39
N VAL A 226 -44.44 -24.59 9.41
CA VAL A 226 -44.84 -24.28 10.78
C VAL A 226 -45.51 -22.90 10.87
N ALA A 227 -44.98 -21.88 10.19
CA ALA A 227 -45.58 -20.56 10.16
C ALA A 227 -47.01 -20.58 9.58
N ASP A 228 -47.25 -21.35 8.51
CA ASP A 228 -48.58 -21.50 7.91
C ASP A 228 -49.57 -22.17 8.88
N GLU A 229 -49.14 -23.19 9.63
CA GLU A 229 -49.97 -23.85 10.64
C GLU A 229 -50.27 -22.92 11.83
N LEU A 230 -49.31 -22.09 12.25
CA LEU A 230 -49.47 -21.11 13.32
C LEU A 230 -50.40 -19.95 12.91
N GLU A 231 -50.34 -19.52 11.65
CA GLU A 231 -51.24 -18.48 11.12
C GLU A 231 -52.68 -18.97 11.05
N GLN A 232 -52.92 -20.25 10.75
CA GLN A 232 -54.26 -20.83 10.84
C GLN A 232 -54.82 -20.75 12.27
N VAL A 233 -54.01 -20.96 13.31
CA VAL A 233 -54.45 -20.80 14.70
C VAL A 233 -54.84 -19.35 15.01
N LEU A 234 -54.14 -18.38 14.43
CA LEU A 234 -54.49 -16.95 14.56
C LEU A 234 -55.79 -16.59 13.81
N SER A 235 -56.15 -17.30 12.74
CA SER A 235 -57.35 -17.02 11.94
C SER A 235 -58.66 -17.59 12.50
N VAL A 236 -58.60 -18.54 13.44
CA VAL A 236 -59.79 -19.25 13.95
C VAL A 236 -60.53 -18.46 15.04
N ASP A 237 -59.93 -17.40 15.60
CA ASP A 237 -60.45 -16.68 16.79
C ASP A 237 -61.04 -15.28 16.47
N THR A 238 -61.55 -15.05 15.26
CA THR A 238 -62.11 -13.73 14.88
C THR A 238 -63.58 -13.51 15.27
N ASP A 239 -64.33 -14.56 15.65
CA ASP A 239 -65.77 -14.47 15.92
C ASP A 239 -66.18 -14.70 17.40
N SER A 240 -65.23 -15.03 18.29
CA SER A 240 -65.50 -15.31 19.69
C SER A 240 -64.82 -14.30 20.62
N SER A 241 -65.58 -13.68 21.51
CA SER A 241 -65.09 -12.91 22.66
C SER A 241 -64.39 -13.77 23.73
N GLN A 242 -63.74 -14.87 23.34
CA GLN A 242 -62.94 -15.75 24.19
C GLN A 242 -61.48 -15.31 24.18
N ALA A 243 -60.80 -15.51 25.31
CA ALA A 243 -59.36 -15.28 25.40
C ALA A 243 -58.62 -16.35 24.58
N PHE A 244 -57.67 -15.91 23.75
CA PHE A 244 -56.79 -16.75 22.93
C PHE A 244 -56.32 -18.02 23.68
N ASP A 245 -56.72 -19.21 23.21
CA ASP A 245 -56.31 -20.49 23.80
C ASP A 245 -54.88 -20.84 23.37
N TRP A 246 -53.90 -20.44 24.19
CA TRP A 246 -52.51 -20.74 23.93
C TRP A 246 -52.24 -22.26 23.87
N LEU A 247 -53.03 -23.12 24.53
CA LEU A 247 -52.88 -24.58 24.44
C LEU A 247 -53.21 -25.12 23.04
N ALA A 248 -54.03 -24.41 22.24
CA ALA A 248 -54.34 -24.79 20.86
C ALA A 248 -53.08 -24.84 19.99
N VAL A 249 -52.11 -23.95 20.22
CA VAL A 249 -50.79 -23.95 19.55
C VAL A 249 -50.01 -25.23 19.84
N TYR A 250 -50.05 -25.70 21.10
CA TYR A 250 -49.31 -26.90 21.53
C TYR A 250 -50.00 -28.21 21.14
N ARG A 251 -51.31 -28.17 20.88
CA ARG A 251 -52.08 -29.30 20.32
C ARG A 251 -51.97 -29.39 18.79
N ARG A 252 -51.51 -28.34 18.11
CA ARG A 252 -51.38 -28.33 16.66
C ARG A 252 -50.28 -29.29 16.23
N ARG A 253 -50.59 -30.10 15.23
CA ARG A 253 -49.67 -31.07 14.64
C ARG A 253 -49.38 -30.74 13.19
N VAL A 254 -48.15 -30.94 12.77
CA VAL A 254 -47.63 -30.61 11.44
C VAL A 254 -46.90 -31.80 10.84
N GLU A 255 -47.14 -32.02 9.55
CA GLU A 255 -46.39 -32.98 8.74
C GLU A 255 -45.23 -32.25 8.06
N LEU A 256 -44.02 -32.81 8.17
CA LEU A 256 -42.83 -32.26 7.52
C LEU A 256 -42.54 -33.07 6.26
N THR A 257 -42.70 -32.45 5.08
CA THR A 257 -42.47 -33.08 3.78
C THR A 257 -41.11 -32.74 3.16
N SER A 258 -40.26 -32.04 3.90
CA SER A 258 -38.93 -31.63 3.46
C SER A 258 -37.94 -32.80 3.45
N GLY A 259 -36.76 -32.56 2.89
CA GLY A 259 -35.61 -33.45 3.02
C GLY A 259 -34.86 -33.32 4.34
N SER A 260 -35.43 -32.67 5.37
CA SER A 260 -34.74 -32.39 6.62
C SER A 260 -34.41 -33.65 7.41
N MET A 261 -33.44 -33.53 8.31
CA MET A 261 -33.06 -34.59 9.22
C MET A 261 -34.23 -35.03 10.11
N LEU A 262 -35.11 -34.12 10.54
CA LEU A 262 -36.30 -34.47 11.31
C LEU A 262 -37.31 -35.27 10.47
N ALA A 263 -37.65 -34.80 9.27
CA ALA A 263 -38.60 -35.48 8.38
C ALA A 263 -38.11 -36.90 8.02
N ASN A 264 -36.85 -37.02 7.59
CA ASN A 264 -36.26 -38.31 7.24
C ASN A 264 -36.15 -39.26 8.44
N THR A 265 -35.81 -38.74 9.63
CA THR A 265 -35.72 -39.59 10.83
C THR A 265 -37.12 -40.03 11.30
N MET A 266 -38.15 -39.19 11.16
CA MET A 266 -39.54 -39.58 11.44
C MET A 266 -40.01 -40.67 10.48
N ASN A 267 -39.77 -40.52 9.19
CA ASN A 267 -40.11 -41.55 8.20
C ASN A 267 -39.44 -42.89 8.51
N ALA A 268 -38.16 -42.88 8.90
CA ALA A 268 -37.48 -44.09 9.35
C ALA A 268 -38.08 -44.64 10.66
N ALA A 269 -38.38 -43.79 11.64
CA ALA A 269 -38.98 -44.19 12.91
C ALA A 269 -40.36 -44.83 12.73
N LEU A 270 -41.16 -44.35 11.77
CA LEU A 270 -42.47 -44.92 11.43
C LEU A 270 -42.37 -46.34 10.91
N LEU A 271 -41.34 -46.65 10.11
CA LEU A 271 -41.09 -48.02 9.65
C LEU A 271 -40.83 -48.95 10.84
N TRP A 272 -39.98 -48.53 11.79
CA TRP A 272 -39.74 -49.28 13.02
C TRP A 272 -41.00 -49.42 13.89
N LEU A 273 -41.77 -48.35 14.03
CA LEU A 273 -43.02 -48.39 14.80
C LEU A 273 -44.01 -49.36 14.17
N HIS A 274 -44.17 -49.33 12.84
CA HIS A 274 -45.07 -50.23 12.12
C HIS A 274 -44.67 -51.69 12.28
N ASP A 275 -43.38 -52.01 12.07
CA ASP A 275 -42.84 -53.37 12.25
C ASP A 275 -43.07 -53.90 13.68
N VAL A 276 -42.84 -53.06 14.70
CA VAL A 276 -43.10 -53.45 16.10
C VAL A 276 -44.59 -53.66 16.34
N THR A 277 -45.44 -52.76 15.86
CA THR A 277 -46.89 -52.88 16.05
C THR A 277 -47.47 -54.10 15.36
N ASP A 278 -46.97 -54.45 14.17
CA ASP A 278 -47.39 -55.63 13.43
C ASP A 278 -47.00 -56.90 14.17
N LYS A 279 -45.79 -56.95 14.72
CA LYS A 279 -45.32 -58.08 15.55
C LYS A 279 -46.11 -58.20 16.85
N LEU A 280 -46.48 -57.08 17.48
CA LEU A 280 -47.32 -57.06 18.68
C LEU A 280 -48.78 -57.44 18.40
N ALA A 281 -49.27 -57.18 17.18
CA ALA A 281 -50.64 -57.48 16.74
C ALA A 281 -50.85 -58.95 16.33
N GLN A 282 -49.79 -59.72 16.06
CA GLN A 282 -49.84 -61.14 15.65
C GLN A 282 -50.42 -62.11 16.72
N GLY A 283 -50.98 -61.60 17.83
CA GLY A 283 -51.63 -62.38 18.90
C GLY A 283 -52.99 -61.86 19.40
N GLU A 284 -53.51 -60.72 18.93
CA GLU A 284 -54.77 -60.13 19.42
C GLU A 284 -55.68 -59.66 18.26
N GLN A 285 -56.94 -60.15 18.25
CA GLN A 285 -57.97 -59.82 17.24
C GLN A 285 -58.77 -58.53 17.55
N SER A 286 -58.13 -57.45 18.00
CA SER A 286 -58.82 -56.16 18.20
C SER A 286 -58.24 -55.07 17.33
N SER A 287 -59.07 -54.49 16.45
CA SER A 287 -58.72 -53.47 15.46
C SER A 287 -58.67 -52.04 16.00
N ASP A 288 -58.77 -51.85 17.32
CA ASP A 288 -59.14 -50.57 17.94
C ASP A 288 -58.05 -49.99 18.88
N VAL A 289 -56.81 -50.48 18.77
CA VAL A 289 -55.66 -50.02 19.55
C VAL A 289 -54.60 -49.45 18.62
N TYR A 290 -54.17 -48.21 18.88
CA TYR A 290 -52.98 -47.65 18.23
C TYR A 290 -51.84 -47.50 19.25
N TYR A 291 -50.62 -47.52 18.74
CA TYR A 291 -49.42 -47.39 19.54
C TYR A 291 -48.64 -46.14 19.14
N PHE A 292 -48.02 -45.50 20.12
CA PHE A 292 -47.00 -44.50 19.89
C PHE A 292 -45.82 -44.74 20.83
N PHE A 293 -44.62 -44.33 20.41
CA PHE A 293 -43.44 -44.43 21.27
C PHE A 293 -43.26 -43.13 22.05
N SER A 294 -43.29 -43.22 23.38
CA SER A 294 -43.00 -42.08 24.24
C SER A 294 -41.50 -41.89 24.40
N PHE A 295 -41.00 -40.74 23.98
CA PHE A 295 -39.61 -40.34 24.19
C PHE A 295 -39.31 -40.12 25.68
N ALA A 296 -40.26 -39.59 26.45
CA ALA A 296 -40.08 -39.37 27.88
C ALA A 296 -39.99 -40.69 28.66
N GLU A 297 -40.89 -41.64 28.37
CA GLU A 297 -40.96 -42.92 29.08
C GLU A 297 -40.04 -44.00 28.49
N GLN A 298 -39.45 -43.74 27.31
CA GLN A 298 -38.60 -44.68 26.56
C GLN A 298 -39.29 -46.03 26.29
N THR A 299 -40.61 -46.03 26.05
CA THR A 299 -41.42 -47.24 25.84
C THR A 299 -42.59 -46.98 24.90
N LEU A 300 -43.20 -48.05 24.40
CA LEU A 300 -44.46 -47.99 23.66
C LEU A 300 -45.64 -47.75 24.60
N ILE A 301 -46.52 -46.87 24.17
CA ILE A 301 -47.79 -46.56 24.83
C ILE A 301 -48.90 -47.09 23.94
N GLU A 302 -49.73 -47.97 24.49
CA GLU A 302 -50.96 -48.43 23.85
C GLU A 302 -52.11 -47.48 24.21
N VAL A 303 -52.91 -47.13 23.19
CA VAL A 303 -54.09 -46.29 23.35
C VAL A 303 -55.28 -46.98 22.69
N GLY A 304 -56.18 -47.52 23.50
CA GLY A 304 -57.47 -48.05 23.03
C GLY A 304 -58.55 -46.98 22.94
N SER A 305 -59.57 -47.20 22.10
CA SER A 305 -60.64 -46.26 21.72
C SER A 305 -61.35 -45.53 22.88
N ASN A 306 -61.38 -46.11 24.09
CA ASN A 306 -62.01 -45.52 25.29
C ASN A 306 -61.16 -45.70 26.57
N SER A 307 -59.86 -45.94 26.43
CA SER A 307 -58.95 -46.19 27.56
C SER A 307 -57.84 -45.14 27.64
N LEU A 308 -57.43 -44.80 28.86
CA LEU A 308 -56.26 -43.95 29.08
C LEU A 308 -55.02 -44.59 28.45
N PRO A 309 -54.11 -43.79 27.85
CA PRO A 309 -52.81 -44.27 27.37
C PRO A 309 -52.07 -45.01 28.48
N ARG A 310 -51.55 -46.21 28.18
CA ARG A 310 -50.78 -47.01 29.15
C ARG A 310 -49.51 -47.58 28.51
N PRO A 311 -48.42 -47.76 29.28
CA PRO A 311 -47.23 -48.43 28.78
C PRO A 311 -47.53 -49.89 28.43
N VAL A 312 -47.07 -50.35 27.28
CA VAL A 312 -47.14 -51.77 26.91
C VAL A 312 -46.32 -52.58 27.92
N ALA A 313 -46.86 -53.73 28.34
CA ALA A 313 -46.27 -54.56 29.39
C ALA A 313 -44.85 -55.07 29.01
N ARG A 314 -43.92 -55.05 29.98
CA ARG A 314 -42.49 -55.33 29.74
C ARG A 314 -42.22 -56.73 29.19
N ASP A 315 -43.02 -57.70 29.55
CA ASP A 315 -42.97 -59.08 29.06
C ASP A 315 -43.28 -59.18 27.56
N ARG A 316 -44.25 -58.40 27.07
CA ARG A 316 -44.55 -58.30 25.62
C ARG A 316 -43.41 -57.64 24.83
N LEU A 317 -42.72 -56.69 25.45
CA LEU A 317 -41.62 -55.95 24.84
C LEU A 317 -40.29 -56.71 24.90
N ALA A 318 -40.15 -57.73 25.77
CA ALA A 318 -38.92 -58.49 25.98
C ALA A 318 -38.69 -59.61 24.96
N VAL A 319 -39.61 -59.82 24.00
CA VAL A 319 -39.43 -60.77 22.90
C VAL A 319 -38.22 -60.32 22.06
N PRO A 320 -37.21 -61.18 21.77
CA PRO A 320 -35.93 -60.75 21.21
C PRO A 320 -36.03 -59.86 19.95
N ASP A 321 -36.93 -60.20 19.03
CA ASP A 321 -37.13 -59.43 17.79
C ASP A 321 -37.83 -58.09 18.05
N VAL A 322 -38.82 -58.07 18.94
CA VAL A 322 -39.56 -56.86 19.34
C VAL A 322 -38.65 -55.92 20.15
N ASP A 323 -37.84 -56.48 21.05
CA ASP A 323 -36.86 -55.77 21.86
C ASP A 323 -35.75 -55.14 21.00
N ALA A 324 -35.32 -55.83 19.93
CA ALA A 324 -34.37 -55.28 18.95
C ALA A 324 -34.98 -54.08 18.20
N ASP A 325 -36.21 -54.20 17.73
CA ASP A 325 -36.88 -53.13 17.01
C ASP A 325 -37.22 -51.94 17.90
N ILE A 326 -37.63 -52.17 19.16
CA ILE A 326 -37.85 -51.11 20.16
C ILE A 326 -36.56 -50.35 20.44
N ARG A 327 -35.41 -51.04 20.52
CA ARG A 327 -34.11 -50.36 20.60
C ARG A 327 -33.83 -49.51 19.37
N GLY A 328 -34.16 -50.02 18.18
CA GLY A 328 -34.09 -49.27 16.91
C GLY A 328 -34.97 -48.02 16.93
N LEU A 329 -36.23 -48.16 17.33
CA LEU A 329 -37.19 -47.07 17.46
C LEU A 329 -36.76 -46.05 18.51
N ALA A 330 -36.28 -46.50 19.67
CA ALA A 330 -35.76 -45.63 20.72
C ALA A 330 -34.55 -44.81 20.26
N LEU A 331 -33.68 -45.36 19.40
CA LEU A 331 -32.56 -44.63 18.81
C LEU A 331 -33.05 -43.50 17.89
N HIS A 332 -34.07 -43.75 17.07
CA HIS A 332 -34.66 -42.74 16.19
C HIS A 332 -35.43 -41.68 16.99
N ALA A 333 -36.22 -42.08 17.99
CA ALA A 333 -36.92 -41.17 18.90
C ALA A 333 -35.94 -40.27 19.67
N ARG A 334 -34.79 -40.80 20.13
CA ARG A 334 -33.71 -39.98 20.73
C ARG A 334 -33.07 -39.01 19.76
N LYS A 335 -32.94 -39.40 18.50
CA LYS A 335 -32.39 -38.57 17.43
C LYS A 335 -33.35 -37.44 17.06
N LEU A 336 -34.66 -37.69 17.09
CA LEU A 336 -35.72 -36.68 16.94
C LEU A 336 -35.85 -35.76 18.17
N GLY A 337 -35.69 -36.31 19.37
CA GLY A 337 -36.00 -35.60 20.62
C GLY A 337 -37.50 -35.41 20.86
N ALA A 338 -38.33 -36.26 20.25
CA ALA A 338 -39.79 -36.19 20.30
C ALA A 338 -40.42 -37.58 20.27
N ASP A 339 -41.67 -37.67 20.70
CA ASP A 339 -42.48 -38.89 20.59
C ASP A 339 -42.72 -39.27 19.13
N VAL A 340 -42.89 -40.56 18.86
CA VAL A 340 -43.17 -41.09 17.52
C VAL A 340 -44.59 -41.62 17.49
N TYR A 341 -45.49 -40.91 16.83
CA TYR A 341 -46.90 -41.28 16.64
C TYR A 341 -47.10 -41.96 15.29
N SER A 342 -48.07 -42.86 15.19
CA SER A 342 -48.37 -43.64 13.98
C SER A 342 -48.82 -42.81 12.77
N ASP A 343 -49.30 -41.58 12.96
CA ASP A 343 -49.66 -40.66 11.88
C ASP A 343 -48.48 -39.81 11.36
N GLY A 344 -47.28 -39.99 11.92
CA GLY A 344 -46.05 -39.37 11.38
C GLY A 344 -45.92 -37.86 11.55
N ARG A 345 -46.84 -37.22 12.27
CA ARG A 345 -46.83 -35.76 12.46
C ARG A 345 -46.02 -35.36 13.70
N PHE A 346 -45.45 -34.17 13.70
CA PHE A 346 -44.87 -33.56 14.89
C PHE A 346 -45.88 -32.65 15.58
N SER A 347 -45.78 -32.43 16.90
CA SER A 347 -46.39 -31.23 17.47
C SER A 347 -45.59 -30.01 17.02
N VAL A 348 -46.25 -28.88 16.76
CA VAL A 348 -45.56 -27.64 16.35
C VAL A 348 -44.51 -27.23 17.41
N ALA A 349 -44.83 -27.43 18.69
CA ALA A 349 -43.91 -27.15 19.79
C ALA A 349 -42.65 -28.04 19.77
N ALA A 350 -42.76 -29.30 19.32
CA ALA A 350 -41.61 -30.18 19.18
C ALA A 350 -40.68 -29.71 18.04
N VAL A 351 -41.23 -29.27 16.90
CA VAL A 351 -40.43 -28.73 15.78
C VAL A 351 -39.72 -27.44 16.18
N LEU A 352 -40.43 -26.49 16.80
CA LEU A 352 -39.85 -25.24 17.29
C LEU A 352 -38.71 -25.52 18.28
N GLN A 353 -38.93 -26.42 19.24
CA GLN A 353 -37.91 -26.80 20.21
C GLN A 353 -36.71 -27.49 19.55
N ALA A 354 -36.94 -28.43 18.62
CA ALA A 354 -35.87 -29.15 17.93
C ALA A 354 -34.97 -28.22 17.10
N TYR A 355 -35.54 -27.14 16.55
CA TYR A 355 -34.81 -26.11 15.81
C TYR A 355 -34.31 -24.94 16.67
N GLY A 356 -34.55 -24.96 17.99
CA GLY A 356 -34.03 -23.96 18.93
C GLY A 356 -34.82 -22.66 18.99
N TRP A 357 -36.09 -22.66 18.58
CA TRP A 357 -36.98 -21.51 18.65
C TRP A 357 -37.74 -21.47 19.99
N GLU A 358 -37.84 -20.28 20.56
CA GLU A 358 -38.63 -20.04 21.77
C GLU A 358 -40.13 -20.26 21.49
N ARG A 359 -40.80 -20.83 22.49
CA ARG A 359 -42.23 -21.10 22.41
C ARG A 359 -43.01 -19.80 22.69
N PRO A 360 -44.01 -19.44 21.87
CA PRO A 360 -44.76 -18.22 22.07
C PRO A 360 -45.61 -18.31 23.35
N LEU A 361 -45.58 -17.24 24.15
CA LEU A 361 -46.29 -17.16 25.44
C LEU A 361 -47.62 -16.40 25.36
N ASN A 362 -47.85 -15.64 24.30
CA ASN A 362 -49.07 -14.87 24.05
C ASN A 362 -49.27 -14.62 22.53
N GLU A 363 -50.42 -14.08 22.15
CA GLU A 363 -50.80 -13.81 20.76
C GLU A 363 -49.84 -12.84 20.06
N ALA A 364 -49.37 -11.79 20.74
CA ALA A 364 -48.42 -10.83 20.18
C ALA A 364 -47.07 -11.48 19.85
N ALA A 365 -46.55 -12.31 20.76
CA ALA A 365 -45.34 -13.10 20.54
C ALA A 365 -45.51 -14.12 19.42
N LEU A 366 -46.71 -14.69 19.27
CA LEU A 366 -47.03 -15.62 18.18
C LEU A 366 -47.02 -14.92 16.81
N ARG A 367 -47.64 -13.73 16.68
CA ARG A 367 -47.58 -12.94 15.43
C ARG A 367 -46.14 -12.58 15.04
N LEU A 368 -45.37 -12.09 16.00
CA LEU A 368 -43.95 -11.75 15.79
C LEU A 368 -43.11 -12.99 15.44
N LEU A 369 -43.44 -14.16 16.01
CA LEU A 369 -42.81 -15.42 15.63
C LEU A 369 -43.15 -15.79 14.17
N VAL A 370 -44.42 -15.76 13.76
CA VAL A 370 -44.85 -16.06 12.38
C VAL A 370 -44.10 -15.15 11.38
N ASP A 371 -44.02 -13.85 11.64
CA ASP A 371 -43.29 -12.91 10.80
C ASP A 371 -41.80 -13.27 10.69
N ARG A 372 -41.16 -13.60 11.83
CA ARG A 372 -39.75 -14.04 11.84
C ARG A 372 -39.52 -15.35 11.09
N LEU A 373 -40.43 -16.32 11.21
CA LEU A 373 -40.33 -17.60 10.49
C LEU A 373 -40.53 -17.43 8.98
N ARG A 374 -41.33 -16.45 8.54
CA ARG A 374 -41.49 -16.13 7.11
C ARG A 374 -40.32 -15.38 6.53
N GLN A 375 -39.70 -14.50 7.32
CA GLN A 375 -38.55 -13.69 6.92
C GLN A 375 -37.20 -14.37 7.22
N LEU A 376 -37.17 -15.71 7.29
CA LEU A 376 -35.93 -16.45 7.53
C LEU A 376 -34.87 -16.11 6.48
N PRO A 377 -33.64 -15.74 6.90
CA PRO A 377 -32.56 -15.49 5.96
C PRO A 377 -32.22 -16.77 5.21
N SER A 378 -31.80 -16.64 3.95
CA SER A 378 -31.29 -17.78 3.19
C SER A 378 -30.14 -18.48 3.93
N PRO A 379 -30.04 -19.83 3.81
CA PRO A 379 -28.92 -20.60 4.32
C PRO A 379 -27.60 -19.93 3.97
N PHE A 380 -26.70 -19.84 4.94
CA PHE A 380 -25.44 -19.12 4.78
C PHE A 380 -24.27 -20.09 4.87
N ALA A 381 -23.41 -20.08 3.86
CA ALA A 381 -22.11 -20.73 3.90
C ALA A 381 -21.02 -19.67 4.10
N PRO A 382 -20.15 -19.81 5.11
CA PRO A 382 -18.96 -18.99 5.23
C PRO A 382 -18.13 -19.04 3.94
N TYR A 383 -17.62 -17.88 3.53
CA TYR A 383 -16.70 -17.78 2.42
C TYR A 383 -15.34 -18.36 2.80
N VAL A 384 -14.79 -19.20 1.95
CA VAL A 384 -13.43 -19.73 2.11
C VAL A 384 -12.53 -19.13 1.04
N GLU A 385 -11.43 -18.51 1.48
CA GLU A 385 -10.52 -17.88 0.54
C GLU A 385 -9.77 -18.90 -0.32
N THR A 386 -9.45 -18.54 -1.57
CA THR A 386 -8.79 -19.42 -2.54
C THR A 386 -7.49 -20.03 -2.02
N ALA A 387 -6.72 -19.27 -1.23
CA ALA A 387 -5.47 -19.68 -0.63
C ALA A 387 -5.66 -20.62 0.57
N ALA A 388 -6.81 -20.59 1.26
CA ALA A 388 -7.00 -21.25 2.55
C ALA A 388 -6.68 -22.74 2.52
N HIS A 389 -6.96 -23.44 1.42
CA HIS A 389 -6.69 -24.88 1.27
C HIS A 389 -5.56 -25.19 0.28
N SER A 390 -4.71 -24.21 -0.05
CA SER A 390 -3.58 -24.35 -0.98
C SER A 390 -2.25 -24.30 -0.23
N VAL A 391 -1.54 -25.44 -0.17
CA VAL A 391 -0.20 -25.51 0.42
C VAL A 391 0.83 -24.68 -0.36
N PRO A 392 0.82 -24.65 -1.71
CA PRO A 392 1.67 -23.72 -2.46
C PRO A 392 1.46 -22.25 -2.07
N GLU A 393 0.20 -21.80 -1.91
CA GLU A 393 -0.07 -20.43 -1.46
C GLU A 393 0.40 -20.18 -0.03
N LEU A 394 0.27 -21.16 0.86
CA LEU A 394 0.82 -21.10 2.21
C LEU A 394 2.34 -20.92 2.20
N VAL A 395 3.07 -21.69 1.38
CA VAL A 395 4.52 -21.54 1.19
C VAL A 395 4.84 -20.13 0.66
N LYS A 396 4.09 -19.60 -0.31
CA LYS A 396 4.28 -18.22 -0.81
C LYS A 396 4.15 -17.16 0.30
N HIS A 397 3.20 -17.30 1.22
CA HIS A 397 3.07 -16.35 2.34
C HIS A 397 4.25 -16.45 3.31
N LEU A 398 4.74 -17.66 3.58
CA LEU A 398 5.91 -17.85 4.44
C LEU A 398 7.19 -17.32 3.81
N ARG A 399 7.36 -17.51 2.50
CA ARG A 399 8.43 -16.91 1.69
C ARG A 399 8.39 -15.39 1.74
N TYR A 400 7.19 -14.81 1.65
CA TYR A 400 6.98 -13.37 1.75
C TYR A 400 7.42 -12.83 3.13
N ILE A 401 6.98 -13.46 4.22
CA ILE A 401 7.40 -13.06 5.57
C ILE A 401 8.90 -13.26 5.76
N ALA A 402 9.47 -14.35 5.23
CA ALA A 402 10.91 -14.62 5.30
C ALA A 402 11.74 -13.56 4.58
N LEU A 403 11.30 -13.11 3.41
CA LEU A 403 11.90 -12.00 2.67
C LEU A 403 11.90 -10.72 3.52
N LEU A 404 10.78 -10.38 4.13
CA LEU A 404 10.65 -9.20 4.99
C LEU A 404 11.60 -9.27 6.20
N ASN A 405 11.65 -10.42 6.88
CA ASN A 405 12.56 -10.64 8.00
C ASN A 405 14.03 -10.48 7.56
N ASN A 406 14.39 -11.08 6.44
CA ASN A 406 15.73 -10.97 5.86
C ASN A 406 16.09 -9.53 5.50
N ARG A 407 15.18 -8.75 4.91
CA ARG A 407 15.38 -7.33 4.62
C ARG A 407 15.58 -6.50 5.87
N TYR A 408 14.75 -6.70 6.89
CA TYR A 408 14.89 -5.96 8.14
C TYR A 408 16.23 -6.27 8.83
N ARG A 409 16.67 -7.54 8.80
CA ARG A 409 18.00 -7.94 9.30
C ARG A 409 19.14 -7.32 8.48
N LEU A 410 19.01 -7.25 7.15
CA LEU A 410 19.96 -6.54 6.29
C LEU A 410 20.05 -5.06 6.64
N TRP A 411 18.90 -4.40 6.81
CA TRP A 411 18.87 -3.00 7.21
C TRP A 411 19.56 -2.78 8.56
N LEU A 412 19.22 -3.56 9.58
CA LEU A 412 19.87 -3.49 10.90
C LEU A 412 21.38 -3.68 10.81
N ALA A 413 21.84 -4.67 10.04
CA ALA A 413 23.26 -4.93 9.86
C ALA A 413 23.97 -3.77 9.14
N LEU A 414 23.33 -3.15 8.14
CA LEU A 414 23.88 -2.00 7.43
C LEU A 414 23.91 -0.74 8.31
N GLU A 415 22.85 -0.44 9.07
CA GLU A 415 22.83 0.69 10.00
C GLU A 415 23.94 0.57 11.04
N ALA A 416 24.15 -0.63 11.61
CA ALA A 416 25.24 -0.88 12.55
C ALA A 416 26.63 -0.60 11.95
N GLN A 417 26.79 -0.70 10.62
CA GLN A 417 28.03 -0.36 9.93
C GLN A 417 28.17 1.13 9.61
N ALA A 418 27.08 1.92 9.68
CA ALA A 418 27.06 3.34 9.38
C ALA A 418 26.94 4.25 10.62
N GLU A 419 26.53 3.69 11.76
CA GLU A 419 26.31 4.39 13.02
C GLU A 419 27.60 5.10 13.50
N ALA A 420 27.50 6.40 13.77
CA ALA A 420 28.59 7.26 14.26
C ALA A 420 29.89 7.29 13.42
N ARG A 421 29.83 6.91 12.13
CA ARG A 421 30.98 6.89 11.20
C ARG A 421 30.89 7.97 10.11
N GLU A 422 32.01 8.38 9.54
CA GLU A 422 32.05 9.37 8.47
C GLU A 422 31.78 8.75 7.08
N ASP A 423 31.15 9.51 6.17
CA ASP A 423 30.71 9.04 4.85
C ASP A 423 31.84 8.42 3.99
N ALA A 424 33.08 8.89 4.16
CA ALA A 424 34.25 8.50 3.37
C ALA A 424 34.94 7.21 3.87
N GLU A 425 34.62 6.73 5.08
CA GLU A 425 35.26 5.55 5.65
C GLU A 425 34.96 4.28 4.85
N THR A 426 35.92 3.36 4.81
CA THR A 426 35.78 2.06 4.16
C THR A 426 35.07 1.04 5.06
N VAL A 427 34.34 0.10 4.46
CA VAL A 427 33.59 -0.93 5.20
C VAL A 427 33.91 -2.31 4.60
N ASP A 428 34.28 -3.27 5.45
CA ASP A 428 34.35 -4.69 5.10
C ASP A 428 33.13 -5.42 5.65
N ILE A 429 32.34 -5.99 4.73
CA ILE A 429 31.11 -6.73 5.03
C ILE A 429 31.24 -8.24 4.78
N THR A 430 32.41 -8.70 4.30
CA THR A 430 32.61 -10.09 3.87
C THR A 430 32.77 -11.05 5.05
N SER A 431 33.26 -10.54 6.18
CA SER A 431 33.46 -11.30 7.43
C SER A 431 32.27 -11.23 8.39
N LEU A 432 31.30 -10.33 8.15
CA LEU A 432 30.12 -10.16 9.01
C LEU A 432 29.12 -11.28 8.75
N MET A 433 28.79 -12.05 9.80
CA MET A 433 27.80 -13.12 9.70
C MET A 433 26.39 -12.59 10.00
N ILE A 434 25.41 -13.09 9.25
CA ILE A 434 24.00 -12.72 9.39
C ILE A 434 23.13 -13.97 9.35
N GLU A 435 22.03 -13.96 10.09
CA GLU A 435 21.05 -15.05 10.07
C GLU A 435 20.03 -14.84 8.95
N SER A 436 19.80 -15.88 8.16
CA SER A 436 18.66 -15.93 7.23
C SER A 436 17.43 -16.55 7.91
N ASP A 437 16.25 -16.12 7.51
CA ASP A 437 14.99 -16.69 7.93
C ASP A 437 14.84 -18.13 7.40
N ILE A 438 14.36 -19.05 8.23
CA ILE A 438 14.24 -20.48 7.94
C ILE A 438 13.32 -20.81 6.76
N ASP A 439 12.35 -19.95 6.43
CA ASP A 439 11.51 -20.14 5.24
C ASP A 439 12.01 -19.29 4.06
N SER A 440 13.24 -18.78 4.07
CA SER A 440 13.80 -18.05 2.92
C SER A 440 14.42 -19.01 1.88
N PRO A 441 14.35 -18.67 0.59
CA PRO A 441 15.06 -19.41 -0.46
C PRO A 441 16.57 -19.53 -0.21
N LEU A 442 17.19 -18.49 0.34
CA LEU A 442 18.61 -18.49 0.72
C LEU A 442 18.92 -19.56 1.76
N TYR A 443 18.07 -19.67 2.80
CA TYR A 443 18.25 -20.67 3.84
C TYR A 443 18.22 -22.09 3.28
N ASP A 444 17.24 -22.40 2.42
CA ASP A 444 17.14 -23.73 1.81
C ASP A 444 18.36 -24.09 0.96
N LEU A 445 18.81 -23.15 0.11
CA LEU A 445 20.00 -23.35 -0.71
C LEU A 445 21.26 -23.56 0.15
N VAL A 446 21.39 -22.80 1.22
CA VAL A 446 22.52 -22.92 2.16
C VAL A 446 22.44 -24.22 2.96
N GLU A 447 21.25 -24.65 3.37
CA GLU A 447 21.06 -25.93 4.06
C GLU A 447 21.42 -27.11 3.15
N ILE A 448 20.87 -27.15 1.93
CA ILE A 448 21.16 -28.20 0.94
C ILE A 448 22.67 -28.20 0.62
N GLY A 449 23.24 -27.03 0.34
CA GLY A 449 24.65 -26.88 -0.01
C GLY A 449 25.60 -27.24 1.14
N SER A 450 25.29 -26.82 2.36
CA SER A 450 26.12 -27.11 3.55
C SER A 450 26.07 -28.59 3.93
N ARG A 451 24.92 -29.26 3.79
CA ARG A 451 24.80 -30.72 3.97
C ARG A 451 25.67 -31.47 2.96
N GLY A 452 25.60 -31.08 1.67
CA GLY A 452 26.49 -31.64 0.63
C GLY A 452 27.97 -31.45 0.95
N LEU A 453 28.37 -30.29 1.48
CA LEU A 453 29.74 -30.04 1.93
C LEU A 453 30.13 -30.89 3.15
N GLN A 454 29.21 -31.10 4.10
CA GLN A 454 29.45 -31.94 5.28
C GLN A 454 29.61 -33.41 4.89
N GLU A 455 28.79 -33.90 3.96
CA GLU A 455 28.92 -35.25 3.41
C GLU A 455 30.28 -35.44 2.73
N LEU A 456 30.71 -34.49 1.88
CA LEU A 456 32.04 -34.51 1.28
C LEU A 456 33.15 -34.48 2.35
N ASN A 457 33.02 -33.62 3.35
CA ASN A 457 33.98 -33.48 4.45
C ASN A 457 34.04 -34.74 5.34
N GLY A 458 32.97 -35.55 5.35
CA GLY A 458 32.87 -36.81 6.09
C GLY A 458 33.60 -37.99 5.44
N LEU A 459 33.93 -37.90 4.15
CA LEU A 459 34.65 -38.94 3.41
C LEU A 459 36.10 -39.06 3.90
N ASP A 460 36.60 -40.30 3.97
CA ASP A 460 37.95 -40.58 4.50
C ASP A 460 39.05 -39.98 3.62
N GLU A 461 38.81 -39.90 2.31
CA GLU A 461 39.68 -39.24 1.34
C GLU A 461 39.78 -37.72 1.63
N PHE A 462 38.68 -37.07 2.01
CA PHE A 462 38.67 -35.64 2.34
C PHE A 462 39.35 -35.38 3.70
N LYS A 463 39.11 -36.23 4.70
CA LYS A 463 39.81 -36.16 6.01
C LYS A 463 41.32 -36.31 5.86
N SER A 464 41.76 -37.17 4.94
CA SER A 464 43.19 -37.35 4.61
C SER A 464 43.80 -36.08 4.03
N ILE A 465 43.10 -35.39 3.12
CA ILE A 465 43.51 -34.09 2.57
C ILE A 465 43.62 -33.03 3.68
N ARG A 466 42.63 -32.96 4.59
CA ARG A 466 42.66 -32.02 5.72
C ARG A 466 43.88 -32.22 6.61
N THR A 467 44.21 -33.48 6.90
CA THR A 467 45.38 -33.85 7.73
C THR A 467 46.68 -33.48 7.01
N ALA A 468 46.78 -33.81 5.72
CA ALA A 468 47.96 -33.50 4.90
C ALA A 468 48.22 -31.99 4.79
N LEU A 469 47.17 -31.18 4.76
CA LEU A 469 47.24 -29.73 4.63
C LEU A 469 47.15 -28.97 5.97
N SER A 470 47.24 -29.67 7.12
CA SER A 470 47.19 -29.08 8.47
C SER A 470 45.96 -28.17 8.71
N VAL A 471 44.81 -28.54 8.14
CA VAL A 471 43.54 -27.83 8.33
C VAL A 471 43.08 -27.96 9.78
N ALA A 472 42.65 -26.86 10.41
CA ALA A 472 42.18 -26.89 11.79
C ALA A 472 40.95 -27.81 11.95
N PRO A 473 40.83 -28.59 13.04
CA PRO A 473 39.73 -29.55 13.22
C PRO A 473 38.34 -28.92 13.21
N ASP A 474 38.22 -27.71 13.76
CA ASP A 474 37.00 -26.91 13.87
C ASP A 474 36.78 -25.98 12.67
N SER A 475 37.73 -25.89 11.73
CA SER A 475 37.55 -25.05 10.55
C SER A 475 36.44 -25.59 9.66
N HIS A 476 35.47 -24.71 9.36
CA HIS A 476 34.55 -24.93 8.27
C HIS A 476 35.29 -24.96 6.92
N VAL A 477 34.67 -25.61 5.94
CA VAL A 477 35.09 -25.60 4.54
C VAL A 477 34.23 -24.57 3.82
N LEU A 478 34.85 -23.68 3.04
CA LEU A 478 34.17 -22.72 2.19
C LEU A 478 34.35 -23.10 0.73
N LEU A 479 33.26 -23.11 -0.02
CA LEU A 479 33.21 -23.31 -1.47
C LEU A 479 32.72 -22.02 -2.14
N SER A 480 33.47 -21.49 -3.10
CA SER A 480 33.00 -20.41 -3.96
C SER A 480 32.22 -20.92 -5.17
N SER A 481 31.40 -20.07 -5.79
CA SER A 481 30.71 -20.33 -7.06
C SER A 481 31.65 -20.66 -8.23
N SER A 482 32.91 -20.20 -8.16
CA SER A 482 33.99 -20.55 -9.08
C SER A 482 34.63 -21.92 -8.81
N GLY A 483 34.12 -22.68 -7.83
CA GLY A 483 34.61 -24.02 -7.49
C GLY A 483 35.85 -24.03 -6.60
N ASN A 484 36.27 -22.88 -6.03
CA ASN A 484 37.41 -22.85 -5.14
C ASN A 484 37.01 -23.31 -3.73
N LEU A 485 37.74 -24.29 -3.19
CA LEU A 485 37.61 -24.76 -1.82
C LEU A 485 38.75 -24.22 -0.96
N GLY A 486 38.40 -23.79 0.25
CA GLY A 486 39.39 -23.43 1.26
C GLY A 486 38.89 -23.67 2.68
N ALA A 487 39.84 -23.69 3.60
CA ALA A 487 39.61 -23.80 5.03
C ALA A 487 40.77 -23.13 5.80
N MET A 488 40.57 -22.87 7.09
CA MET A 488 41.62 -22.38 8.00
C MET A 488 42.55 -23.51 8.44
N ALA A 489 43.86 -23.27 8.38
CA ALA A 489 44.87 -24.13 9.00
C ALA A 489 45.02 -23.85 10.50
N VAL A 490 45.67 -24.77 11.20
CA VAL A 490 45.95 -24.67 12.66
C VAL A 490 46.77 -23.42 13.00
N ASP A 491 47.57 -22.90 12.06
CA ASP A 491 48.37 -21.68 12.23
C ASP A 491 47.58 -20.37 11.97
N GLY A 492 46.27 -20.48 11.68
CA GLY A 492 45.41 -19.33 11.40
C GLY A 492 45.58 -18.75 9.99
N ARG A 493 46.17 -19.47 9.03
CA ARG A 493 46.19 -19.08 7.61
C ARG A 493 45.11 -19.78 6.79
N TRP A 494 44.59 -19.08 5.78
CA TRP A 494 43.65 -19.67 4.81
C TRP A 494 44.39 -20.58 3.83
N VAL A 495 44.00 -21.84 3.75
CA VAL A 495 44.59 -22.86 2.87
C VAL A 495 43.61 -23.26 1.77
N ARG A 496 44.10 -23.29 0.53
CA ARG A 496 43.34 -23.73 -0.65
C ARG A 496 43.34 -25.26 -0.71
N LEU A 497 42.15 -25.86 -0.76
CA LEU A 497 41.96 -27.32 -0.85
C LEU A 497 41.62 -27.79 -2.27
N THR A 498 41.27 -26.87 -3.17
CA THR A 498 40.71 -27.15 -4.51
C THR A 498 41.49 -28.21 -5.27
N ASP A 499 42.80 -28.04 -5.41
CA ASP A 499 43.60 -28.85 -6.33
C ASP A 499 43.78 -30.28 -5.78
N ALA A 500 43.89 -30.43 -4.46
CA ALA A 500 43.94 -31.73 -3.78
C ALA A 500 42.60 -32.47 -3.85
N VAL A 501 41.48 -31.75 -3.75
CA VAL A 501 40.13 -32.34 -3.83
C VAL A 501 39.79 -32.76 -5.26
N LEU A 502 40.16 -31.97 -6.26
CA LEU A 502 39.91 -32.31 -7.68
C LEU A 502 40.77 -33.48 -8.17
N ALA A 503 41.91 -33.75 -7.53
CA ALA A 503 42.76 -34.90 -7.85
C ALA A 503 42.15 -36.26 -7.45
N VAL A 504 41.11 -36.28 -6.61
CA VAL A 504 40.42 -37.50 -6.16
C VAL A 504 39.08 -37.62 -6.88
N GLU A 505 38.95 -38.60 -7.78
CA GLU A 505 37.76 -38.82 -8.62
C GLU A 505 36.46 -38.92 -7.80
N ARG A 506 36.51 -39.58 -6.64
CA ARG A 506 35.38 -39.75 -5.73
C ARG A 506 34.91 -38.43 -5.09
N LEU A 507 35.81 -37.45 -4.91
CA LEU A 507 35.49 -36.14 -4.35
C LEU A 507 35.10 -35.13 -5.43
N SER A 508 35.69 -35.23 -6.63
CA SER A 508 35.46 -34.29 -7.72
C SER A 508 34.07 -34.41 -8.35
N GLY A 509 33.44 -35.59 -8.32
CA GLY A 509 32.11 -35.82 -8.91
C GLY A 509 30.97 -34.98 -8.31
N GLY A 510 31.01 -34.66 -7.01
CA GLY A 510 29.96 -33.87 -6.33
C GLY A 510 30.15 -32.35 -6.42
N MET A 511 31.35 -31.89 -6.79
CA MET A 511 31.75 -30.48 -6.74
C MET A 511 30.97 -29.54 -7.68
N PRO A 512 30.67 -29.91 -8.94
CA PRO A 512 29.93 -29.03 -9.85
C PRO A 512 28.52 -28.68 -9.35
N LEU A 513 27.83 -29.63 -8.72
CA LEU A 513 26.48 -29.41 -8.20
C LEU A 513 26.50 -28.45 -7.00
N ILE A 514 27.41 -28.66 -6.05
CA ILE A 514 27.52 -27.78 -4.87
C ILE A 514 27.99 -26.38 -5.29
N ALA A 515 28.87 -26.26 -6.30
CA ALA A 515 29.27 -24.96 -6.85
C ALA A 515 28.10 -24.22 -7.55
N LEU A 516 27.21 -24.96 -8.24
CA LEU A 516 25.98 -24.39 -8.80
C LEU A 516 25.05 -23.88 -7.69
N ILE A 517 24.89 -24.63 -6.59
CA ILE A 517 24.13 -24.17 -5.42
C ILE A 517 24.78 -22.91 -4.83
N ALA A 518 26.12 -22.87 -4.70
CA ALA A 518 26.84 -21.69 -4.24
C ALA A 518 26.58 -20.47 -5.13
N SER A 519 26.57 -20.62 -6.46
CA SER A 519 26.22 -19.51 -7.37
C SER A 519 24.81 -18.98 -7.14
N ARG A 520 23.86 -19.85 -6.77
CA ARG A 520 22.46 -19.48 -6.50
C ARG A 520 22.27 -18.92 -5.10
N ALA A 521 23.12 -19.30 -4.15
CA ALA A 521 23.08 -18.87 -2.75
C ALA A 521 23.85 -17.56 -2.48
N GLY A 522 24.21 -16.79 -3.51
CA GLY A 522 24.94 -15.52 -3.35
C GLY A 522 26.45 -15.61 -3.51
N GLY A 523 26.97 -16.72 -4.07
CA GLY A 523 28.35 -16.85 -4.53
C GLY A 523 29.25 -17.73 -3.66
N GLU A 524 28.83 -18.12 -2.47
CA GLU A 524 29.61 -18.93 -1.52
C GLU A 524 28.74 -19.88 -0.70
N LEU A 525 29.33 -20.96 -0.20
CA LEU A 525 28.74 -21.91 0.75
C LEU A 525 29.76 -22.28 1.80
N ARG A 526 29.30 -22.44 3.05
CA ARG A 526 30.12 -22.89 4.18
C ARG A 526 29.58 -24.19 4.73
N SER A 527 30.44 -25.12 5.11
CA SER A 527 30.04 -26.41 5.70
C SER A 527 29.35 -26.28 7.06
N ASN A 528 29.45 -25.12 7.72
CA ASN A 528 28.73 -24.82 8.97
C ASN A 528 27.39 -24.08 8.74
N GLY A 529 27.00 -23.85 7.48
CA GLY A 529 25.74 -23.18 7.13
C GLY A 529 25.68 -21.68 7.44
N ARG A 530 26.78 -21.04 7.89
CA ARG A 530 26.79 -19.60 8.17
C ARG A 530 26.77 -18.76 6.90
N ILE A 531 26.02 -17.67 6.94
CA ILE A 531 25.80 -16.74 5.82
C ILE A 531 26.49 -15.42 6.15
N SER A 532 27.26 -14.88 5.20
CA SER A 532 27.85 -13.54 5.35
C SER A 532 26.89 -12.44 4.88
N LEU A 533 27.06 -11.22 5.37
CA LEU A 533 26.31 -10.05 4.90
C LEU A 533 26.55 -9.83 3.40
N ALA A 534 27.78 -10.01 2.93
CA ALA A 534 28.11 -9.97 1.51
C ALA A 534 27.33 -11.01 0.70
N GLN A 535 27.31 -12.28 1.13
CA GLN A 535 26.57 -13.35 0.48
C GLN A 535 25.07 -13.03 0.39
N MET A 536 24.46 -12.56 1.47
CA MET A 536 23.04 -12.24 1.50
C MET A 536 22.71 -11.04 0.60
N LEU A 537 23.55 -10.00 0.59
CA LEU A 537 23.40 -8.88 -0.34
C LEU A 537 23.58 -9.31 -1.80
N SER A 538 24.56 -10.17 -2.09
CA SER A 538 24.77 -10.74 -3.43
C SER A 538 23.62 -11.64 -3.87
N PHE A 539 23.02 -12.39 -2.95
CA PHE A 539 21.85 -13.22 -3.20
C PHE A 539 20.64 -12.38 -3.64
N TYR A 540 20.36 -11.29 -2.92
CA TYR A 540 19.39 -10.26 -3.32
C TYR A 540 19.95 -9.27 -4.37
N ASN A 541 21.11 -9.60 -4.95
CA ASN A 541 21.79 -8.91 -6.04
C ASN A 541 21.88 -7.38 -5.81
N PHE A 542 22.12 -6.98 -4.57
CA PHE A 542 22.57 -5.63 -4.25
C PHE A 542 24.06 -5.48 -4.57
N LYS A 543 24.47 -4.27 -4.99
CA LYS A 543 25.89 -3.95 -5.11
C LYS A 543 26.49 -3.87 -3.71
N LEU A 544 27.62 -4.55 -3.52
CA LEU A 544 28.33 -4.55 -2.24
C LEU A 544 28.90 -3.15 -1.95
N PRO A 545 28.51 -2.52 -0.83
CA PRO A 545 29.04 -1.21 -0.46
C PRO A 545 30.49 -1.33 0.01
N THR A 546 31.34 -0.39 -0.42
CA THR A 546 32.73 -0.26 0.04
C THR A 546 32.95 0.93 0.95
N THR A 547 31.98 1.86 1.04
CA THR A 547 32.05 3.09 1.85
C THR A 547 30.80 3.28 2.70
N VAL A 548 30.91 3.99 3.83
CA VAL A 548 29.78 4.29 4.73
C VAL A 548 28.65 5.03 4.00
N LYS A 549 28.97 5.96 3.09
CA LYS A 549 27.96 6.63 2.25
C LYS A 549 27.13 5.65 1.42
N GLN A 550 27.78 4.63 0.85
CA GLN A 550 27.08 3.58 0.11
C GLN A 550 26.25 2.68 1.04
N VAL A 551 26.74 2.39 2.24
CA VAL A 551 26.00 1.66 3.28
C VAL A 551 24.71 2.39 3.65
N ARG A 552 24.78 3.70 3.97
CA ARG A 552 23.58 4.52 4.31
C ARG A 552 22.56 4.53 3.17
N ARG A 553 23.03 4.71 1.93
CA ARG A 553 22.16 4.67 0.75
C ARG A 553 21.49 3.31 0.59
N LEU A 554 22.25 2.23 0.82
CA LEU A 554 21.75 0.87 0.70
C LEU A 554 20.76 0.54 1.83
N ALA A 555 21.01 0.99 3.06
CA ALA A 555 20.10 0.84 4.20
C ALA A 555 18.73 1.46 3.89
N LEU A 556 18.70 2.69 3.34
CA LEU A 556 17.47 3.35 2.89
C LEU A 556 16.74 2.55 1.79
N LEU A 557 17.48 1.97 0.85
CA LEU A 557 16.90 1.15 -0.23
C LEU A 557 16.31 -0.17 0.31
N VAL A 558 17.00 -0.81 1.25
CA VAL A 558 16.57 -2.09 1.84
C VAL A 558 15.29 -1.94 2.67
N LEU A 559 14.99 -0.76 3.22
CA LEU A 559 13.71 -0.46 3.87
C LEU A 559 12.59 0.02 2.93
N SER A 560 12.88 0.41 1.69
CA SER A 560 11.83 0.87 0.77
C SER A 560 10.75 -0.20 0.53
N GLU A 561 9.48 0.20 0.50
CA GLU A 561 8.34 -0.69 0.74
C GLU A 561 8.35 -2.02 -0.06
N SER A 562 8.25 -3.15 0.67
CA SER A 562 8.12 -4.49 0.11
C SER A 562 6.66 -4.76 -0.17
N LEU A 563 6.32 -4.90 -1.44
CA LEU A 563 4.94 -5.15 -1.84
C LEU A 563 4.81 -6.54 -2.38
N ARG A 564 4.05 -7.38 -1.66
CA ARG A 564 3.51 -8.57 -2.30
C ARG A 564 2.69 -8.10 -3.50
N VAL A 565 3.00 -8.57 -4.70
CA VAL A 565 2.12 -8.30 -5.83
C VAL A 565 0.87 -9.12 -5.61
N GLN A 566 -0.20 -8.50 -5.10
CA GLN A 566 -1.52 -9.09 -5.24
C GLN A 566 -2.01 -8.75 -6.63
N LEU A 567 -2.17 -9.78 -7.46
CA LEU A 567 -2.68 -9.73 -8.84
C LEU A 567 -4.13 -9.21 -8.94
N SER A 568 -4.67 -8.65 -7.86
CA SER A 568 -6.06 -8.25 -7.72
C SER A 568 -6.44 -7.05 -8.58
N VAL A 569 -5.53 -6.43 -9.35
CA VAL A 569 -5.86 -5.34 -10.30
C VAL A 569 -5.94 -5.83 -11.75
N SER A 570 -5.67 -7.13 -12.01
CA SER A 570 -5.78 -7.71 -13.36
C SER A 570 -7.23 -7.76 -13.90
N TYR A 571 -8.25 -7.34 -13.12
CA TYR A 571 -9.63 -7.28 -13.60
C TYR A 571 -9.84 -6.17 -14.65
N TRP A 572 -9.07 -5.07 -14.63
CA TRP A 572 -9.14 -4.04 -15.67
C TRP A 572 -8.73 -4.57 -17.05
N ASN A 573 -7.80 -5.52 -17.10
CA ASN A 573 -7.39 -6.18 -18.33
C ASN A 573 -8.55 -6.93 -19.01
N VAL A 574 -9.61 -7.29 -18.26
CA VAL A 574 -10.81 -7.96 -18.78
C VAL A 574 -11.72 -7.00 -19.55
N LEU A 575 -11.61 -5.69 -19.27
CA LEU A 575 -12.44 -4.63 -19.84
C LEU A 575 -11.87 -4.00 -21.12
N SER A 576 -10.60 -4.23 -21.46
CA SER A 576 -9.97 -3.62 -22.63
C SER A 576 -10.52 -4.20 -23.95
N SER A 577 -10.74 -3.36 -24.96
CA SER A 577 -11.24 -3.79 -26.29
C SER A 577 -10.11 -3.80 -27.32
N GLY A 578 -9.51 -4.96 -27.59
CA GLY A 578 -8.54 -5.15 -28.68
C GLY A 578 -7.21 -4.39 -28.54
N SER A 579 -6.25 -4.71 -29.42
CA SER A 579 -4.86 -4.22 -29.38
C SER A 579 -4.68 -2.71 -29.60
N ASP A 580 -5.74 -1.98 -29.96
CA ASP A 580 -5.67 -0.58 -30.39
C ASP A 580 -6.46 0.41 -29.49
N ALA A 581 -7.06 -0.03 -28.38
CA ALA A 581 -7.83 0.84 -27.49
C ALA A 581 -6.97 1.48 -26.37
N ALA A 582 -6.59 2.74 -26.61
CA ALA A 582 -6.58 3.89 -25.68
C ALA A 582 -6.08 3.73 -24.22
N SER A 583 -5.14 2.84 -23.95
CA SER A 583 -4.22 3.00 -22.81
C SER A 583 -2.84 2.51 -23.21
N PRO A 584 -1.90 3.42 -23.50
CA PRO A 584 -0.61 3.00 -24.00
C PRO A 584 0.28 2.40 -22.87
N SER A 585 -0.25 2.36 -21.63
CA SER A 585 0.23 1.56 -20.49
C SER A 585 -0.01 0.05 -20.61
N MET A 586 -0.75 -0.44 -21.61
CA MET A 586 -1.16 -1.86 -21.69
C MET A 586 -0.66 -2.59 -22.95
N SER A 587 0.17 -1.97 -23.81
CA SER A 587 0.81 -2.69 -24.92
C SER A 587 2.08 -3.41 -24.46
N GLY A 588 2.07 -4.74 -24.56
CA GLY A 588 3.16 -5.61 -24.14
C GLY A 588 4.43 -5.42 -24.97
N ALA A 589 5.25 -4.43 -24.63
CA ALA A 589 6.62 -4.34 -25.12
C ALA A 589 7.54 -5.18 -24.20
N SER A 590 8.00 -6.31 -24.73
CA SER A 590 8.99 -7.21 -24.15
C SER A 590 10.41 -6.66 -24.29
N GLU A 591 10.80 -5.72 -23.42
CA GLU A 591 12.20 -5.47 -23.10
C GLU A 591 12.39 -5.28 -21.58
N PRO A 592 13.48 -5.80 -20.99
CA PRO A 592 13.72 -5.76 -19.55
C PRO A 592 14.28 -4.39 -19.14
N PHE A 593 13.46 -3.57 -18.48
CA PHE A 593 13.94 -2.40 -17.73
C PHE A 593 13.33 -2.36 -16.33
N MET A 594 13.35 -3.48 -15.62
CA MET A 594 13.12 -3.41 -14.18
C MET A 594 14.29 -2.68 -13.50
N PRO A 595 14.04 -1.86 -12.46
CA PRO A 595 15.01 -1.70 -11.39
C PRO A 595 15.25 -3.11 -10.89
N GLU A 596 16.44 -3.61 -11.13
CA GLU A 596 16.71 -5.03 -10.99
C GLU A 596 16.35 -5.52 -9.57
N VAL A 597 16.38 -4.63 -8.57
CA VAL A 597 15.88 -4.83 -7.18
C VAL A 597 14.52 -5.54 -7.06
N VAL A 598 13.50 -5.25 -7.89
CA VAL A 598 12.20 -5.96 -7.79
C VAL A 598 12.30 -7.40 -8.31
N ARG A 599 13.03 -7.63 -9.40
CA ARG A 599 13.35 -8.98 -9.88
C ARG A 599 14.33 -9.72 -8.96
N ARG A 600 15.13 -8.99 -8.18
CA ARG A 600 16.20 -9.49 -7.31
C ARG A 600 15.72 -9.86 -5.90
N LEU A 601 14.67 -9.23 -5.40
CA LEU A 601 14.07 -9.53 -4.09
C LEU A 601 13.03 -10.66 -4.15
N TYR A 602 12.52 -10.95 -5.35
CA TYR A 602 11.46 -11.91 -5.59
C TYR A 602 11.99 -13.09 -6.40
N HIS A 603 12.27 -14.22 -5.72
CA HIS A 603 12.66 -15.50 -6.36
C HIS A 603 11.52 -16.18 -7.13
N TRP A 604 10.34 -15.57 -7.19
CA TRP A 604 9.22 -16.12 -7.92
C TRP A 604 9.25 -15.58 -9.34
N ASP A 605 9.06 -16.47 -10.32
CA ASP A 605 8.57 -16.04 -11.62
C ASP A 605 7.24 -15.33 -11.38
N VAL A 606 7.27 -14.01 -11.50
CA VAL A 606 6.07 -13.21 -11.73
C VAL A 606 5.54 -13.70 -13.06
N ASN A 607 4.73 -14.77 -13.02
CA ASN A 607 4.15 -15.31 -14.24
C ASN A 607 3.53 -14.11 -14.97
N PRO A 608 3.94 -13.85 -16.22
CA PRO A 608 3.32 -12.80 -17.01
C PRO A 608 1.82 -13.06 -16.95
N VAL A 609 1.05 -11.99 -16.70
CA VAL A 609 -0.41 -12.03 -16.61
C VAL A 609 -0.91 -12.96 -17.70
N THR A 610 -1.44 -14.13 -17.32
CA THR A 610 -2.12 -14.99 -18.30
C THR A 610 -3.21 -14.12 -18.91
N PRO A 611 -3.21 -13.89 -20.23
CA PRO A 611 -4.16 -12.98 -20.86
C PRO A 611 -5.56 -13.46 -20.48
N VAL A 612 -6.23 -12.68 -19.65
CA VAL A 612 -7.63 -12.93 -19.34
C VAL A 612 -8.40 -12.56 -20.60
N ALA A 613 -9.27 -13.45 -21.07
CA ALA A 613 -10.07 -13.20 -22.27
C ALA A 613 -10.84 -11.88 -22.11
N LEU A 614 -10.68 -10.98 -23.09
CA LEU A 614 -11.38 -9.70 -23.15
C LEU A 614 -12.89 -9.95 -23.27
N LEU A 615 -13.71 -9.18 -22.54
CA LEU A 615 -15.16 -9.27 -22.69
C LEU A 615 -15.61 -8.63 -24.00
N SER A 616 -16.37 -9.38 -24.80
CA SER A 616 -17.09 -8.82 -25.94
C SER A 616 -18.17 -7.81 -25.49
N ASP A 617 -18.57 -6.90 -26.38
CA ASP A 617 -19.67 -5.96 -26.13
C ASP A 617 -20.99 -6.66 -25.80
N PHE A 618 -21.18 -7.89 -26.31
CA PHE A 618 -22.31 -8.73 -25.94
C PHE A 618 -22.22 -9.18 -24.48
N GLN A 619 -21.08 -9.71 -24.05
CA GLN A 619 -20.88 -10.13 -22.67
C GLN A 619 -20.98 -8.94 -21.71
N ARG A 620 -20.43 -7.76 -22.04
CA ARG A 620 -20.60 -6.54 -21.23
C ARG A 620 -22.08 -6.21 -21.00
N ARG A 621 -22.91 -6.26 -22.06
CA ARG A 621 -24.36 -6.05 -21.95
C ARG A 621 -25.05 -7.12 -21.12
N GLN A 622 -24.63 -8.38 -21.23
CA GLN A 622 -25.16 -9.46 -20.39
C GLN A 622 -24.85 -9.24 -18.91
N LEU A 623 -23.62 -8.81 -18.57
CA LEU A 623 -23.24 -8.49 -17.19
C LEU A 623 -24.10 -7.35 -16.63
N ILE A 624 -24.29 -6.28 -17.40
CA ILE A 624 -25.13 -5.14 -16.99
C ILE A 624 -26.57 -5.60 -16.75
N GLY A 625 -27.19 -6.31 -17.71
CA GLY A 625 -28.56 -6.80 -17.56
C GLY A 625 -28.75 -7.74 -16.36
N ALA A 626 -27.74 -8.55 -16.03
CA ALA A 626 -27.77 -9.40 -14.85
C ALA A 626 -27.75 -8.61 -13.54
N THR A 627 -26.96 -7.53 -13.50
CA THR A 627 -26.93 -6.62 -12.33
C THR A 627 -28.24 -5.86 -12.17
N GLU A 628 -28.85 -5.40 -13.26
CA GLU A 628 -30.17 -4.74 -13.24
C GLU A 628 -31.27 -5.69 -12.75
N GLN A 629 -31.25 -6.96 -13.20
CA GLN A 629 -32.19 -7.97 -12.74
C GLN A 629 -32.02 -8.27 -11.25
N LEU A 630 -30.79 -8.36 -10.74
CA LEU A 630 -30.51 -8.54 -9.32
C LEU A 630 -31.03 -7.37 -8.47
N MET A 631 -30.91 -6.15 -9.00
CA MET A 631 -31.33 -4.90 -8.34
C MET A 631 -32.82 -4.58 -8.50
N SER A 632 -33.59 -5.42 -9.21
CA SER A 632 -35.03 -5.21 -9.38
C SER A 632 -35.75 -5.19 -8.03
N GLY A 633 -36.37 -4.05 -7.68
CA GLY A 633 -37.05 -3.85 -6.40
C GLY A 633 -36.12 -3.49 -5.23
N VAL A 634 -34.84 -3.24 -5.48
CA VAL A 634 -33.86 -2.77 -4.49
C VAL A 634 -33.55 -1.29 -4.76
N GLU A 635 -33.67 -0.45 -3.73
CA GLU A 635 -33.31 0.96 -3.84
C GLU A 635 -31.78 1.17 -3.80
N GLY A 636 -31.29 2.15 -4.58
CA GLY A 636 -29.87 2.54 -4.63
C GLY A 636 -29.07 1.86 -5.74
N THR A 637 -27.75 2.08 -5.73
CA THR A 637 -26.83 1.51 -6.74
C THR A 637 -26.38 0.10 -6.37
N LEU A 638 -25.89 -0.68 -7.34
CA LEU A 638 -25.25 -1.98 -7.07
C LEU A 638 -24.10 -1.83 -6.07
N PHE A 639 -23.34 -0.74 -6.19
CA PHE A 639 -22.21 -0.47 -5.31
C PHE A 639 -22.66 -0.25 -3.86
N ASP A 640 -23.70 0.55 -3.63
CA ASP A 640 -24.30 0.74 -2.31
C ASP A 640 -24.84 -0.56 -1.75
N TYR A 641 -25.53 -1.36 -2.59
CA TYR A 641 -26.06 -2.66 -2.19
C TYR A 641 -24.95 -3.62 -1.73
N LEU A 642 -23.82 -3.70 -2.43
CA LEU A 642 -22.75 -4.62 -2.05
C LEU A 642 -21.87 -4.10 -0.90
N ALA A 643 -21.54 -2.81 -0.88
CA ALA A 643 -20.51 -2.24 0.00
C ALA A 643 -21.05 -1.43 1.19
N GLY A 644 -22.32 -1.01 1.19
CA GLY A 644 -22.87 -0.10 2.21
C GLY A 644 -22.67 -0.59 3.64
N ASP A 645 -23.05 -1.83 3.92
CA ASP A 645 -22.91 -2.45 5.25
C ASP A 645 -21.43 -2.61 5.68
N LEU A 646 -20.53 -2.77 4.71
CA LEU A 646 -19.10 -2.97 4.94
C LEU A 646 -18.40 -1.67 5.39
N ILE A 647 -18.85 -0.53 4.87
CA ILE A 647 -18.24 0.77 5.14
C ILE A 647 -18.97 1.59 6.21
N ALA A 648 -20.08 1.06 6.74
CA ALA A 648 -20.90 1.73 7.74
C ALA A 648 -20.04 2.17 8.95
N GLY A 649 -20.12 3.46 9.30
CA GLY A 649 -19.37 4.05 10.42
C GLY A 649 -17.91 4.43 10.13
N LYS A 650 -17.38 4.20 8.92
CA LYS A 650 -16.03 4.65 8.53
C LYS A 650 -16.04 6.07 7.97
N SER A 651 -14.97 6.82 8.24
CA SER A 651 -14.74 8.11 7.59
C SER A 651 -14.32 7.92 6.11
N PRO A 652 -14.56 8.91 5.23
CA PRO A 652 -14.06 8.86 3.85
C PRO A 652 -12.56 8.61 3.75
N SER A 653 -11.77 9.17 4.67
CA SER A 653 -10.32 8.99 4.71
C SER A 653 -9.91 7.57 5.10
N SER A 654 -10.56 6.96 6.09
CA SER A 654 -10.38 5.54 6.46
C SER A 654 -10.75 4.62 5.30
N ILE A 655 -11.84 4.92 4.58
CA ILE A 655 -12.25 4.16 3.39
C ILE A 655 -11.16 4.20 2.32
N ARG A 656 -10.59 5.37 1.99
CA ARG A 656 -9.48 5.48 1.02
C ARG A 656 -8.24 4.71 1.49
N ALA A 657 -7.91 4.81 2.78
CA ALA A 657 -6.74 4.16 3.35
C ALA A 657 -6.85 2.63 3.28
N GLU A 658 -8.05 2.08 3.51
CA GLU A 658 -8.37 0.65 3.55
C GLU A 658 -8.99 0.11 2.26
N ALA A 659 -9.11 0.90 1.19
CA ALA A 659 -9.94 0.56 0.03
C ALA A 659 -9.64 -0.83 -0.57
N HIS A 660 -8.36 -1.18 -0.75
CA HIS A 660 -7.94 -2.50 -1.22
C HIS A 660 -8.43 -3.65 -0.31
N LEU A 661 -8.36 -3.46 1.00
CA LEU A 661 -8.84 -4.43 1.99
C LEU A 661 -10.37 -4.52 1.96
N LEU A 662 -11.07 -3.39 1.89
CA LEU A 662 -12.53 -3.36 1.82
C LEU A 662 -13.02 -4.08 0.56
N LEU A 663 -12.39 -3.85 -0.60
CA LEU A 663 -12.70 -4.59 -1.83
C LEU A 663 -12.45 -6.10 -1.68
N ALA A 664 -11.43 -6.51 -0.92
CA ALA A 664 -11.19 -7.93 -0.64
C ALA A 664 -12.24 -8.53 0.33
N CYS A 665 -12.61 -7.81 1.40
CA CYS A 665 -13.66 -8.22 2.34
C CYS A 665 -15.04 -8.30 1.66
N LEU A 666 -15.25 -7.54 0.57
CA LEU A 666 -16.51 -7.52 -0.18
C LEU A 666 -16.90 -8.92 -0.67
N PHE A 667 -15.94 -9.72 -1.13
CA PHE A 667 -16.20 -11.05 -1.69
C PHE A 667 -16.74 -12.05 -0.66
N ALA A 668 -16.44 -11.84 0.63
CA ALA A 668 -16.97 -12.66 1.70
C ALA A 668 -18.44 -12.31 2.07
N ARG A 669 -18.99 -11.22 1.51
CA ARG A 669 -20.36 -10.78 1.80
C ARG A 669 -21.38 -11.57 0.99
N LYS A 670 -22.50 -11.91 1.63
CA LYS A 670 -23.62 -12.67 1.03
C LYS A 670 -24.10 -12.09 -0.29
N ARG A 671 -24.22 -10.76 -0.35
CA ARG A 671 -24.70 -10.04 -1.55
C ARG A 671 -23.73 -10.19 -2.72
N ALA A 672 -22.42 -10.13 -2.46
CA ALA A 672 -21.39 -10.30 -3.49
C ALA A 672 -21.28 -11.76 -3.98
N GLN A 673 -21.41 -12.73 -3.07
CA GLN A 673 -21.46 -14.15 -3.42
C GLN A 673 -22.66 -14.49 -4.31
N ARG A 674 -23.83 -13.92 -3.99
CA ARG A 674 -25.04 -14.09 -4.81
C ARG A 674 -24.82 -13.56 -6.23
N LEU A 675 -24.23 -12.37 -6.36
CA LEU A 675 -23.86 -11.82 -7.67
C LEU A 675 -22.86 -12.73 -8.39
N ALA A 676 -21.81 -13.19 -7.72
CA ALA A 676 -20.83 -14.10 -8.30
C ALA A 676 -21.47 -15.38 -8.86
N GLY A 677 -22.44 -15.96 -8.16
CA GLY A 677 -23.20 -17.13 -8.64
C GLY A 677 -23.99 -16.85 -9.92
N ILE A 678 -24.68 -15.69 -9.98
CA ILE A 678 -25.42 -15.26 -11.18
C ILE A 678 -24.46 -15.06 -12.36
N LEU A 679 -23.35 -14.34 -12.15
CA LEU A 679 -22.36 -14.07 -13.18
C LEU A 679 -21.69 -15.36 -13.69
N SER A 680 -21.43 -16.32 -12.80
CA SER A 680 -20.87 -17.62 -13.17
C SER A 680 -21.77 -18.39 -14.15
N ALA A 681 -23.09 -18.36 -13.93
CA ALA A 681 -24.05 -19.06 -14.76
C ALA A 681 -24.21 -18.42 -16.15
N LEU A 682 -24.01 -17.10 -16.25
CA LEU A 682 -24.23 -16.33 -17.48
C LEU A 682 -23.07 -16.40 -18.47
N VAL A 683 -21.83 -16.32 -17.98
CA VAL A 683 -20.66 -16.21 -18.88
C VAL A 683 -20.21 -17.58 -19.42
N GLY A 684 -20.70 -18.69 -18.85
CA GLY A 684 -20.58 -20.04 -19.42
C GLY A 684 -19.20 -20.35 -19.99
N PHE A 685 -18.17 -20.35 -19.15
CA PHE A 685 -16.82 -20.64 -19.63
C PHE A 685 -16.67 -22.14 -19.97
N PRO A 686 -15.95 -22.50 -21.03
CA PRO A 686 -15.74 -23.91 -21.36
C PRO A 686 -15.06 -24.63 -20.19
N ASP A 687 -15.73 -25.68 -19.69
CA ASP A 687 -15.27 -26.61 -18.64
C ASP A 687 -14.07 -27.45 -19.12
N GLN A 688 -12.94 -26.81 -19.39
CA GLN A 688 -11.67 -27.51 -19.64
C GLN A 688 -10.72 -27.25 -18.48
N ASP A 689 -10.70 -28.20 -17.53
CA ASP A 689 -9.59 -28.54 -16.63
C ASP A 689 -8.87 -27.40 -15.86
N VAL A 690 -9.54 -26.27 -15.60
CA VAL A 690 -8.98 -25.24 -14.72
C VAL A 690 -9.46 -25.47 -13.29
N GLY A 691 -8.55 -25.86 -12.39
CA GLY A 691 -8.87 -26.10 -10.98
C GLY A 691 -9.59 -24.93 -10.30
N ASP A 692 -10.40 -25.25 -9.27
CA ASP A 692 -11.34 -24.35 -8.58
C ASP A 692 -10.77 -22.97 -8.19
N ALA A 693 -9.46 -22.89 -7.92
CA ALA A 693 -8.79 -21.65 -7.52
C ALA A 693 -8.75 -20.60 -8.65
N ALA A 694 -8.46 -20.99 -9.89
CA ALA A 694 -8.42 -20.04 -11.00
C ALA A 694 -9.84 -19.60 -11.42
N THR A 695 -10.83 -20.49 -11.30
CA THR A 695 -12.25 -20.15 -11.48
C THR A 695 -12.72 -19.14 -10.41
N ARG A 696 -12.35 -19.34 -9.13
CA ARG A 696 -12.62 -18.36 -8.06
C ARG A 696 -12.00 -16.99 -8.31
N SER A 697 -10.73 -16.96 -8.72
CA SER A 697 -10.05 -15.68 -9.03
C SER A 697 -10.74 -14.94 -10.18
N ARG A 698 -11.22 -15.65 -11.20
CA ARG A 698 -12.00 -15.05 -12.30
C ARG A 698 -13.34 -14.51 -11.82
N LEU A 699 -14.04 -15.21 -10.95
CA LEU A 699 -15.32 -14.75 -10.39
C LEU A 699 -15.18 -13.47 -9.57
N LYS A 700 -14.10 -13.33 -8.79
CA LYS A 700 -13.77 -12.06 -8.13
C LYS A 700 -13.60 -10.92 -9.14
N SER A 701 -12.84 -11.17 -10.21
CA SER A 701 -12.66 -10.18 -11.28
C SER A 701 -13.99 -9.82 -11.94
N LEU A 702 -14.88 -10.79 -12.20
CA LEU A 702 -16.20 -10.54 -12.78
C LEU A 702 -17.10 -9.68 -11.89
N VAL A 703 -17.07 -9.89 -10.56
CA VAL A 703 -17.81 -9.05 -9.61
C VAL A 703 -17.30 -7.61 -9.62
N LEU A 704 -15.97 -7.41 -9.62
CA LEU A 704 -15.39 -6.05 -9.71
C LEU A 704 -15.70 -5.39 -11.07
N VAL A 705 -15.64 -6.16 -12.15
CA VAL A 705 -16.02 -5.71 -13.49
C VAL A 705 -17.50 -5.31 -13.54
N ALA A 706 -18.40 -6.09 -12.94
CA ALA A 706 -19.81 -5.77 -12.86
C ALA A 706 -20.06 -4.47 -12.08
N LEU A 707 -19.33 -4.25 -10.97
CA LEU A 707 -19.36 -2.98 -10.24
C LEU A 707 -18.90 -1.81 -11.11
N ILE A 708 -17.78 -1.97 -11.83
CA ILE A 708 -17.25 -0.93 -12.73
C ILE A 708 -18.25 -0.63 -13.84
N LEU A 709 -18.77 -1.65 -14.53
CA LEU A 709 -19.72 -1.47 -15.64
C LEU A 709 -21.07 -0.91 -15.18
N SER A 710 -21.48 -1.17 -13.94
CA SER A 710 -22.68 -0.57 -13.34
C SER A 710 -22.53 0.94 -13.10
N LEU A 711 -21.30 1.44 -12.91
CA LEU A 711 -21.01 2.86 -12.74
C LEU A 711 -20.63 3.53 -14.07
N ASP A 712 -19.91 2.80 -14.93
CA ASP A 712 -19.40 3.26 -16.21
C ASP A 712 -19.49 2.14 -17.25
N PRO A 713 -20.59 2.11 -18.04
CA PRO A 713 -20.78 1.12 -19.11
C PRO A 713 -19.67 1.15 -20.18
N LEU A 714 -18.97 2.29 -20.32
CA LEU A 714 -17.90 2.52 -21.29
C LEU A 714 -16.50 2.40 -20.66
N ALA A 715 -16.39 1.92 -19.41
CA ALA A 715 -15.12 1.79 -18.70
C ALA A 715 -14.06 1.05 -19.53
N GLY A 716 -12.85 1.61 -19.63
CA GLY A 716 -11.75 0.99 -20.38
C GLY A 716 -11.77 1.24 -21.89
N THR A 717 -12.70 2.07 -22.40
CA THR A 717 -12.71 2.51 -23.80
C THR A 717 -12.00 3.86 -24.03
N LEU A 718 -11.89 4.69 -22.99
CA LEU A 718 -11.28 6.03 -23.04
C LEU A 718 -10.12 6.13 -22.03
N ARG A 719 -9.04 6.82 -22.41
CA ARG A 719 -7.80 6.89 -21.63
C ARG A 719 -7.95 7.68 -20.33
N ASN A 720 -8.67 8.79 -20.37
CA ASN A 720 -8.74 9.77 -19.29
C ASN A 720 -10.19 9.99 -18.81
N SER A 721 -11.05 8.96 -18.87
CA SER A 721 -12.45 9.09 -18.48
C SER A 721 -12.88 7.97 -17.54
N VAL A 722 -13.68 8.31 -16.53
CA VAL A 722 -14.35 7.38 -15.63
C VAL A 722 -15.78 7.84 -15.36
N ALA A 723 -16.78 7.02 -15.62
CA ALA A 723 -18.20 7.33 -15.41
C ALA A 723 -18.62 8.69 -16.04
N GLY A 724 -18.08 8.99 -17.23
CA GLY A 724 -18.28 10.27 -17.94
C GLY A 724 -17.48 11.46 -17.41
N ILE A 725 -16.66 11.27 -16.36
CA ILE A 725 -15.80 12.30 -15.77
C ILE A 725 -14.47 12.34 -16.52
N ASN A 726 -14.17 13.47 -17.17
CA ASN A 726 -12.88 13.70 -17.80
C ASN A 726 -11.81 14.02 -16.74
N LEU A 727 -10.84 13.11 -16.55
CA LEU A 727 -9.73 13.22 -15.59
C LEU A 727 -8.68 14.27 -15.97
N VAL A 728 -8.70 14.75 -17.22
CA VAL A 728 -7.80 15.78 -17.72
C VAL A 728 -8.53 17.09 -18.04
N ASP A 729 -9.72 17.26 -17.47
CA ASP A 729 -10.51 18.47 -17.58
C ASP A 729 -9.74 19.70 -17.05
N LYS A 730 -9.95 20.84 -17.71
CA LYS A 730 -9.31 22.13 -17.41
C LYS A 730 -9.49 22.58 -15.96
N ARG A 731 -10.58 22.17 -15.30
CA ARG A 731 -10.86 22.50 -13.89
C ARG A 731 -9.86 21.91 -12.90
N TYR A 732 -9.15 20.85 -13.28
CA TYR A 732 -8.19 20.15 -12.41
C TYR A 732 -6.74 20.61 -12.61
N TRP A 733 -6.44 21.31 -13.70
CA TRP A 733 -5.06 21.74 -14.00
C TRP A 733 -4.54 22.68 -12.91
N GLY A 734 -3.39 22.33 -12.32
CA GLY A 734 -2.75 23.10 -11.24
C GLY A 734 -3.37 22.90 -9.85
N ALA A 735 -4.42 22.08 -9.71
CA ALA A 735 -4.97 21.71 -8.40
C ALA A 735 -4.08 20.66 -7.68
N SER A 736 -4.23 20.54 -6.36
CA SER A 736 -3.62 19.44 -5.62
C SER A 736 -4.27 18.11 -5.99
N CYS A 737 -3.51 17.01 -5.94
CA CYS A 737 -4.05 15.68 -6.24
C CYS A 737 -5.20 15.30 -5.29
N SER A 738 -5.13 15.73 -4.02
CA SER A 738 -6.20 15.58 -3.03
C SER A 738 -7.49 16.27 -3.45
N ALA A 739 -7.42 17.50 -3.96
CA ALA A 739 -8.58 18.23 -4.50
C ALA A 739 -9.15 17.58 -5.76
N VAL A 740 -8.29 17.02 -6.63
CA VAL A 740 -8.73 16.29 -7.83
C VAL A 740 -9.55 15.05 -7.43
N VAL A 741 -9.05 14.22 -6.51
CA VAL A 741 -9.76 13.02 -6.03
C VAL A 741 -11.10 13.39 -5.40
N LEU A 742 -11.14 14.39 -4.52
CA LEU A 742 -12.39 14.88 -3.90
C LEU A 742 -13.40 15.39 -4.95
N GLY A 743 -12.90 16.08 -5.98
CA GLY A 743 -13.73 16.55 -7.09
C GLY A 743 -14.29 15.40 -7.93
N ILE A 744 -13.54 14.30 -8.10
CA ILE A 744 -14.00 13.09 -8.79
C ILE A 744 -15.06 12.38 -7.95
N GLU A 745 -14.85 12.20 -6.64
CA GLU A 745 -15.82 11.58 -5.74
C GLU A 745 -17.16 12.34 -5.73
N SER A 746 -17.08 13.67 -5.63
CA SER A 746 -18.26 14.54 -5.66
C SER A 746 -18.98 14.46 -7.00
N ALA A 747 -18.24 14.45 -8.11
CA ALA A 747 -18.81 14.31 -9.44
C ALA A 747 -19.47 12.93 -9.64
N LEU A 748 -18.85 11.86 -9.14
CA LEU A 748 -19.35 10.49 -9.23
C LEU A 748 -20.66 10.33 -8.45
N ALA A 749 -20.74 10.85 -7.23
CA ALA A 749 -21.96 10.87 -6.43
C ALA A 749 -23.11 11.59 -7.16
N ASN A 750 -22.82 12.72 -7.80
CA ASN A 750 -23.81 13.50 -8.53
C ASN A 750 -24.24 12.85 -9.86
N SER A 751 -23.34 12.18 -10.58
CA SER A 751 -23.61 11.65 -11.94
C SER A 751 -24.19 10.24 -11.94
N THR A 752 -23.85 9.41 -10.94
CA THR A 752 -24.25 7.98 -10.89
C THR A 752 -25.30 7.66 -9.84
N GLY A 753 -25.59 8.60 -8.92
CA GLY A 753 -26.53 8.40 -7.81
C GLY A 753 -25.99 7.54 -6.67
N ILE A 754 -24.69 7.20 -6.70
CA ILE A 754 -24.01 6.52 -5.59
C ILE A 754 -23.99 7.40 -4.34
N SER A 755 -24.12 6.80 -3.15
CA SER A 755 -24.10 7.58 -1.91
C SER A 755 -22.74 8.26 -1.66
N VAL A 756 -22.78 9.42 -1.00
CA VAL A 756 -21.56 10.17 -0.63
C VAL A 756 -20.61 9.34 0.24
N ALA A 757 -21.17 8.40 1.03
CA ALA A 757 -20.40 7.51 1.89
C ALA A 757 -19.61 6.45 1.09
N THR A 758 -20.19 5.89 0.02
CA THR A 758 -19.56 4.84 -0.82
C THR A 758 -18.71 5.40 -1.95
N ALA A 759 -18.91 6.68 -2.33
CA ALA A 759 -18.15 7.34 -3.39
C ALA A 759 -16.62 7.19 -3.30
N PRO A 760 -15.96 7.30 -2.13
CA PRO A 760 -14.50 7.11 -2.03
C PRO A 760 -14.03 5.70 -2.44
N LEU A 761 -14.79 4.66 -2.10
CA LEU A 761 -14.45 3.28 -2.45
C LEU A 761 -14.67 3.01 -3.94
N ALA A 762 -15.75 3.56 -4.52
CA ALA A 762 -16.02 3.48 -5.95
C ALA A 762 -14.99 4.25 -6.78
N THR A 763 -14.62 5.46 -6.36
CA THR A 763 -13.53 6.23 -6.97
C THR A 763 -12.21 5.48 -6.90
N HIS A 764 -11.89 4.83 -5.78
CA HIS A 764 -10.70 3.97 -5.70
C HIS A 764 -10.74 2.82 -6.72
N LEU A 765 -11.87 2.11 -6.83
CA LEU A 765 -12.01 1.00 -7.79
C LEU A 765 -11.83 1.47 -9.24
N LEU A 766 -12.40 2.62 -9.58
CA LEU A 766 -12.34 3.21 -10.93
C LEU A 766 -10.93 3.72 -11.27
N LEU A 767 -10.33 4.50 -10.37
CA LEU A 767 -8.99 5.09 -10.59
C LEU A 767 -7.88 4.04 -10.61
N ALA A 768 -8.04 2.90 -9.93
CA ALA A 768 -7.04 1.83 -9.89
C ALA A 768 -6.63 1.31 -11.28
N GLY A 769 -7.49 1.44 -12.29
CA GLY A 769 -7.14 1.09 -13.68
C GLY A 769 -6.85 2.29 -14.57
N VAL A 770 -7.63 3.36 -14.45
CA VAL A 770 -7.58 4.49 -15.40
C VAL A 770 -6.53 5.54 -15.04
N ALA A 771 -6.37 5.85 -13.75
CA ALA A 771 -5.39 6.82 -13.28
C ALA A 771 -4.80 6.40 -11.91
N PRO A 772 -4.07 5.27 -11.86
CA PRO A 772 -3.51 4.74 -10.61
C PRO A 772 -2.52 5.71 -9.95
N GLU A 773 -1.97 6.67 -10.71
CA GLU A 773 -1.10 7.73 -10.17
C GLU A 773 -1.78 8.61 -9.12
N LEU A 774 -3.11 8.75 -9.17
CA LEU A 774 -3.89 9.51 -8.19
C LEU A 774 -4.14 8.73 -6.90
N LEU A 775 -3.84 7.43 -6.88
CA LEU A 775 -4.00 6.55 -5.72
C LEU A 775 -2.66 6.20 -5.06
N VAL A 776 -1.55 6.67 -5.61
CA VAL A 776 -0.23 6.59 -4.97
C VAL A 776 -0.26 7.32 -3.63
N ARG A 777 0.46 6.79 -2.65
CA ARG A 777 0.44 7.31 -1.28
C ARG A 777 1.34 8.52 -1.10
N LYS A 778 0.99 9.38 -0.14
CA LYS A 778 1.81 10.52 0.31
C LYS A 778 2.27 11.42 -0.86
N ILE A 779 1.40 11.65 -1.85
CA ILE A 779 1.66 12.66 -2.90
C ILE A 779 1.68 14.03 -2.22
N PRO A 780 2.72 14.86 -2.40
CA PRO A 780 2.77 16.18 -1.79
C PRO A 780 1.56 17.03 -2.21
N ASP A 781 0.87 17.68 -1.27
CA ASP A 781 -0.28 18.54 -1.61
C ASP A 781 0.10 19.73 -2.51
N ALA A 782 1.36 20.18 -2.44
CA ALA A 782 1.89 21.22 -3.30
C ALA A 782 2.10 20.76 -4.76
N MET A 783 1.90 19.48 -5.07
CA MET A 783 2.10 18.91 -6.40
C MET A 783 0.99 19.35 -7.37
N PRO A 784 1.29 20.18 -8.38
CA PRO A 784 0.27 20.69 -9.29
C PRO A 784 -0.07 19.61 -10.34
N TYR A 785 -1.33 19.19 -10.34
CA TYR A 785 -1.84 18.18 -11.28
C TYR A 785 -1.71 18.67 -12.73
N GLN A 786 -1.11 17.86 -13.60
CA GLN A 786 -0.91 18.08 -15.04
C GLN A 786 0.03 19.24 -15.45
N CYS A 787 0.37 20.18 -14.57
CA CYS A 787 1.12 21.39 -14.98
C CYS A 787 2.65 21.29 -14.84
N SER A 788 3.18 20.46 -13.93
CA SER A 788 4.63 20.42 -13.63
C SER A 788 5.41 19.30 -14.32
N GLN A 789 6.72 19.50 -14.45
CA GLN A 789 7.66 18.47 -14.93
C GLN A 789 7.77 17.28 -13.99
N VAL A 790 7.67 17.54 -12.69
CA VAL A 790 7.66 16.49 -11.67
C VAL A 790 6.43 15.60 -11.89
N TRP A 791 5.27 16.17 -12.25
CA TRP A 791 4.03 15.41 -12.49
C TRP A 791 4.17 14.50 -13.70
N VAL A 792 4.68 15.05 -14.80
CA VAL A 792 4.94 14.27 -16.01
C VAL A 792 5.86 13.10 -15.71
N THR A 793 6.97 13.34 -15.01
CA THR A 793 7.94 12.29 -14.64
C THR A 793 7.31 11.22 -13.74
N PHE A 794 6.58 11.66 -12.72
CA PHE A 794 5.87 10.79 -11.79
C PHE A 794 4.84 9.90 -12.50
N LYS A 795 3.95 10.47 -13.32
CA LYS A 795 2.93 9.74 -14.06
C LYS A 795 3.52 8.75 -15.06
N HIS A 796 4.64 9.09 -15.71
CA HIS A 796 5.37 8.14 -16.57
C HIS A 796 5.86 6.92 -15.80
N LEU A 797 6.39 7.12 -14.59
CA LEU A 797 6.87 6.01 -13.76
C LEU A 797 5.73 5.13 -13.30
N VAL A 798 4.61 5.71 -12.88
CA VAL A 798 3.42 4.94 -12.52
C VAL A 798 2.93 4.12 -13.72
N ALA A 799 2.76 4.74 -14.89
CA ALA A 799 2.36 4.03 -16.11
C ALA A 799 3.32 2.88 -16.45
N TYR A 800 4.63 3.09 -16.30
CA TYR A 800 5.63 2.05 -16.49
C TYR A 800 5.45 0.90 -15.48
N LEU A 801 5.30 1.22 -14.19
CA LEU A 801 5.11 0.21 -13.15
C LEU A 801 3.87 -0.62 -13.38
N GLU A 802 2.75 0.01 -13.73
CA GLU A 802 1.47 -0.66 -13.99
C GLU A 802 1.50 -1.53 -15.24
N SER A 803 2.29 -1.17 -16.26
CA SER A 803 2.49 -1.97 -17.49
C SER A 803 3.23 -3.29 -17.23
N LYS A 804 4.05 -3.35 -16.17
CA LYS A 804 4.86 -4.52 -15.83
C LYS A 804 4.31 -5.29 -14.63
N TYR A 805 3.77 -4.58 -13.65
CA TYR A 805 3.24 -5.08 -12.39
C TYR A 805 1.96 -4.32 -12.04
N THR A 806 0.85 -4.76 -12.64
CA THR A 806 -0.47 -4.16 -12.41
C THR A 806 -0.81 -4.14 -10.92
N GLY A 807 -1.19 -2.97 -10.40
CA GLY A 807 -1.54 -2.69 -9.01
C GLY A 807 -0.37 -2.32 -8.09
N LEU A 808 0.88 -2.34 -8.56
CA LEU A 808 2.04 -2.08 -7.71
C LEU A 808 2.10 -0.62 -7.23
N SER A 809 1.76 0.34 -8.10
CA SER A 809 1.88 1.77 -7.78
C SER A 809 1.00 2.20 -6.61
N LEU A 810 -0.18 1.58 -6.47
CA LEU A 810 -1.17 1.80 -5.39
C LEU A 810 -0.60 1.53 -4.00
N ARG A 811 0.49 0.76 -3.95
CA ARG A 811 1.14 0.39 -2.71
C ARG A 811 2.52 1.03 -2.59
N LEU A 812 2.90 1.98 -3.41
CA LEU A 812 4.10 2.78 -3.21
C LEU A 812 3.74 4.17 -2.71
N THR A 813 4.69 4.83 -2.06
CA THR A 813 4.63 6.27 -1.81
C THR A 813 5.22 7.04 -2.98
N PHE A 814 4.85 8.31 -3.10
CA PHE A 814 5.44 9.23 -4.06
C PHE A 814 6.98 9.25 -3.94
N ASP A 815 7.51 9.33 -2.72
CA ASP A 815 8.94 9.34 -2.48
C ASP A 815 9.62 8.02 -2.87
N ASN A 816 8.98 6.87 -2.67
CA ASN A 816 9.52 5.59 -3.13
C ASN A 816 9.68 5.59 -4.65
N ILE A 817 8.65 6.03 -5.38
CA ILE A 817 8.65 6.11 -6.85
C ILE A 817 9.68 7.13 -7.35
N MET A 818 9.72 8.33 -6.75
CA MET A 818 10.61 9.41 -7.18
C MET A 818 12.08 9.19 -6.76
N THR A 819 12.34 8.46 -5.68
CA THR A 819 13.71 8.09 -5.27
C THR A 819 14.30 7.05 -6.20
N TRP A 820 13.49 6.17 -6.79
CA TRP A 820 13.95 5.25 -7.83
C TRP A 820 14.53 6.00 -9.04
N VAL A 821 13.97 7.17 -9.38
CA VAL A 821 14.51 8.06 -10.44
C VAL A 821 15.91 8.57 -10.12
N LYS A 822 16.20 8.88 -8.86
CA LYS A 822 17.52 9.38 -8.43
C LYS A 822 18.57 8.25 -8.37
N GLY A 823 18.13 7.00 -8.29
CA GLY A 823 18.97 5.80 -8.22
C GLY A 823 19.29 5.19 -9.58
N TYR A 824 18.39 5.35 -10.55
CA TYR A 824 18.48 4.74 -11.87
C TYR A 824 18.43 5.82 -12.92
N ASP A 825 19.46 5.86 -13.76
CA ASP A 825 19.50 6.71 -14.94
C ASP A 825 18.37 6.25 -15.88
N LEU A 826 17.18 6.87 -15.76
CA LEU A 826 16.06 6.61 -16.66
C LEU A 826 16.56 6.97 -18.05
N ARG A 827 16.93 5.94 -18.82
CA ARG A 827 17.57 6.10 -20.12
C ARG A 827 16.75 7.09 -20.96
N PRO A 828 17.39 7.98 -21.74
CA PRO A 828 16.74 8.77 -22.80
C PRO A 828 15.87 7.94 -23.77
N ALA A 829 15.97 6.60 -23.74
CA ALA A 829 15.10 5.67 -24.45
C ALA A 829 13.64 5.64 -23.93
N LEU A 830 13.38 5.79 -22.63
CA LEU A 830 12.01 5.79 -22.07
C LEU A 830 11.19 6.96 -22.65
N TRP A 831 11.81 8.14 -22.69
CA TRP A 831 11.26 9.37 -23.26
C TRP A 831 11.09 9.33 -24.79
N ARG A 832 11.62 8.31 -25.47
CA ARG A 832 11.50 8.12 -26.93
C ARG A 832 10.32 7.22 -27.32
N GLN A 833 9.70 6.52 -26.37
CA GLN A 833 8.60 5.61 -26.68
C GLN A 833 7.28 6.37 -26.79
N VAL A 834 6.70 6.35 -27.99
CA VAL A 834 5.38 6.96 -28.28
C VAL A 834 4.28 6.35 -27.39
N ALA A 835 4.44 5.08 -26.97
CA ALA A 835 3.56 4.41 -26.02
C ALA A 835 3.52 5.05 -24.61
N PHE A 836 4.37 6.03 -24.31
CA PHE A 836 4.30 6.76 -23.04
C PHE A 836 4.13 8.27 -23.24
N SER A 837 3.77 8.74 -24.44
CA SER A 837 3.61 10.18 -24.73
C SER A 837 2.45 10.85 -24.00
N GLY A 838 1.47 10.07 -23.53
CA GLY A 838 0.22 10.58 -22.95
C GLY A 838 0.38 11.67 -21.89
N PRO A 839 1.18 11.46 -20.82
CA PRO A 839 1.39 12.48 -19.79
C PRO A 839 2.08 13.75 -20.32
N LEU A 840 2.92 13.62 -21.36
CA LEU A 840 3.57 14.77 -22.01
C LEU A 840 2.56 15.58 -22.82
N ILE A 841 1.65 14.92 -23.54
CA ILE A 841 0.57 15.59 -24.28
C ILE A 841 -0.40 16.29 -23.31
N ASP A 842 -0.81 15.61 -22.23
CA ASP A 842 -1.69 16.19 -21.22
C ASP A 842 -1.06 17.47 -20.61
N TRP A 843 0.24 17.42 -20.30
CA TRP A 843 1.02 18.57 -19.83
C TRP A 843 1.11 19.70 -20.86
N ALA A 844 1.34 19.37 -22.13
CA ALA A 844 1.46 20.34 -23.21
C ALA A 844 0.12 21.06 -23.46
N SER A 845 -1.00 20.35 -23.39
CA SER A 845 -2.34 20.95 -23.42
C SER A 845 -2.61 21.82 -22.19
N ALA A 846 -2.23 21.35 -20.99
CA ALA A 846 -2.42 22.11 -19.74
C ALA A 846 -1.61 23.43 -19.73
N ASN A 847 -0.43 23.44 -20.35
CA ASN A 847 0.46 24.59 -20.46
C ASN A 847 0.28 25.42 -21.74
N GLY A 848 -0.74 25.14 -22.56
CA GLY A 848 -1.04 25.91 -23.77
C GLY A 848 -0.06 25.72 -24.93
N VAL A 849 0.84 24.74 -24.84
CA VAL A 849 1.77 24.36 -25.93
C VAL A 849 1.00 23.70 -27.08
N LEU A 850 -0.03 22.91 -26.76
CA LEU A 850 -0.93 22.29 -27.72
C LEU A 850 -2.36 22.81 -27.57
N LEU A 851 -3.08 22.91 -28.70
CA LEU A 851 -4.46 23.37 -28.74
C LEU A 851 -5.44 22.23 -28.45
N GLY A 852 -6.05 22.28 -27.27
CA GLY A 852 -7.02 21.29 -26.81
C GLY A 852 -6.38 20.00 -26.31
N ASN A 853 -7.17 19.19 -25.62
CA ASN A 853 -6.78 17.84 -25.24
C ASN A 853 -7.52 16.86 -26.17
N LYS A 854 -6.78 16.05 -26.92
CA LYS A 854 -7.32 15.11 -27.92
C LYS A 854 -6.77 13.71 -27.62
N GLU A 855 -7.60 12.69 -27.88
CA GLU A 855 -7.20 11.28 -27.75
C GLU A 855 -6.14 10.87 -28.80
N VAL A 856 -6.16 11.51 -29.98
CA VAL A 856 -5.21 11.25 -31.07
C VAL A 856 -4.38 12.51 -31.34
N PHE A 857 -3.05 12.35 -31.40
CA PHE A 857 -2.08 13.40 -31.66
C PHE A 857 -1.16 13.01 -32.81
N THR A 858 -0.69 14.01 -33.54
CA THR A 858 0.25 13.87 -34.66
C THR A 858 1.70 13.78 -34.17
N SER A 859 2.59 13.22 -35.00
CA SER A 859 4.03 13.20 -34.71
C SER A 859 4.62 14.60 -34.49
N ASP A 860 4.10 15.61 -35.19
CA ASP A 860 4.53 17.00 -35.07
C ASP A 860 4.11 17.61 -33.73
N GLU A 861 2.86 17.39 -33.31
CA GLU A 861 2.37 17.80 -31.98
C GLU A 861 3.20 17.14 -30.86
N PHE A 862 3.54 15.85 -30.99
CA PHE A 862 4.41 15.16 -30.04
C PHE A 862 5.82 15.76 -30.00
N ASN A 863 6.43 16.05 -31.16
CA ASN A 863 7.75 16.66 -31.23
C ASN A 863 7.77 18.08 -30.65
N ALA A 864 6.72 18.86 -30.89
CA ALA A 864 6.56 20.20 -30.31
C ALA A 864 6.44 20.14 -28.79
N ALA A 865 5.56 19.27 -28.27
CA ALA A 865 5.42 19.05 -26.82
C ALA A 865 6.75 18.62 -26.18
N ARG A 866 7.46 17.68 -26.80
CA ARG A 866 8.77 17.20 -26.32
C ARG A 866 9.83 18.30 -26.34
N GLY A 867 9.88 19.10 -27.40
CA GLY A 867 10.80 20.23 -27.51
C GLY A 867 10.61 21.23 -26.37
N ALA A 868 9.37 21.70 -26.19
CA ALA A 868 9.00 22.64 -25.14
C ALA A 868 9.30 22.09 -23.73
N PHE A 869 9.02 20.82 -23.48
CA PHE A 869 9.29 20.17 -22.20
C PHE A 869 10.79 20.08 -21.88
N LEU A 870 11.60 19.65 -22.85
CA LEU A 870 13.05 19.53 -22.66
C LEU A 870 13.72 20.89 -22.51
N GLU A 871 13.27 21.90 -23.25
CA GLU A 871 13.74 23.27 -23.12
C GLU A 871 13.43 23.83 -21.73
N GLN A 872 12.17 23.74 -21.28
CA GLN A 872 11.79 24.16 -19.94
C GLN A 872 12.61 23.43 -18.87
N ARG A 873 12.82 22.12 -19.00
CA ARG A 873 13.58 21.32 -18.03
C ARG A 873 15.04 21.75 -17.95
N THR A 874 15.67 21.96 -19.11
CA THR A 874 17.07 22.40 -19.19
C THR A 874 17.24 23.77 -18.56
N THR A 875 16.34 24.70 -18.85
CA THR A 875 16.37 26.07 -18.30
C THR A 875 16.11 26.09 -16.80
N VAL A 876 15.14 25.34 -16.29
CA VAL A 876 14.86 25.27 -14.84
C VAL A 876 16.04 24.64 -14.08
N LEU A 877 16.63 23.55 -14.58
CA LEU A 877 17.81 22.94 -13.95
C LEU A 877 19.00 23.90 -13.91
N ARG A 878 19.27 24.61 -15.01
CA ARG A 878 20.32 25.64 -15.05
C ARG A 878 20.03 26.79 -14.08
N SER A 879 18.78 27.23 -13.97
CA SER A 879 18.38 28.25 -12.99
C SER A 879 18.65 27.79 -11.56
N VAL A 880 18.36 26.53 -11.23
CA VAL A 880 18.68 25.95 -9.93
C VAL A 880 20.18 25.96 -9.66
N GLU A 881 21.00 25.50 -10.61
CA GLU A 881 22.46 25.56 -10.49
C GLU A 881 22.95 26.99 -10.22
N VAL A 882 22.46 27.96 -11.01
CA VAL A 882 22.77 29.38 -10.86
C VAL A 882 22.38 29.88 -9.47
N LEU A 883 21.21 29.53 -8.93
CA LEU A 883 20.75 29.97 -7.61
C LEU A 883 21.65 29.49 -6.45
N TYR A 884 22.32 28.34 -6.62
CA TYR A 884 23.20 27.76 -5.59
C TYR A 884 24.67 28.19 -5.67
N LEU A 885 25.11 28.84 -6.76
CA LEU A 885 26.50 29.27 -6.91
C LEU A 885 26.88 30.37 -5.91
N GLN A 886 27.97 30.17 -5.16
CA GLN A 886 28.55 31.19 -4.30
C GLN A 886 29.35 32.21 -5.12
N PHE A 887 29.20 33.50 -4.80
CA PHE A 887 29.98 34.57 -5.43
C PHE A 887 31.27 34.83 -4.64
N PRO A 888 32.46 34.72 -5.26
CA PRO A 888 33.71 34.96 -4.55
C PRO A 888 33.91 36.44 -4.26
N SER A 889 34.41 36.73 -3.05
CA SER A 889 34.69 38.09 -2.59
C SER A 889 35.71 38.80 -3.48
N ARG A 890 35.67 40.14 -3.47
CA ARG A 890 36.65 40.95 -4.20
C ARG A 890 38.08 40.64 -3.75
N ARG A 891 38.28 40.40 -2.45
CA ARG A 891 39.54 39.96 -1.86
C ARG A 891 40.01 38.61 -2.41
N ALA A 892 39.12 37.63 -2.47
CA ALA A 892 39.43 36.31 -3.04
C ALA A 892 39.84 36.40 -4.51
N ARG A 893 39.21 37.29 -5.30
CA ARG A 893 39.61 37.54 -6.69
C ARG A 893 40.98 38.21 -6.79
N ALA A 894 41.24 39.23 -5.98
CA ALA A 894 42.55 39.89 -5.93
C ALA A 894 43.67 38.90 -5.53
N LEU A 895 43.42 38.04 -4.54
CA LEU A 895 44.36 36.99 -4.13
C LEU A 895 44.62 35.97 -5.26
N ASN A 896 43.59 35.57 -6.00
CA ASN A 896 43.75 34.65 -7.13
C ASN A 896 44.55 35.27 -8.29
N ASP A 897 44.34 36.55 -8.61
CA ASP A 897 45.13 37.25 -9.63
C ASP A 897 46.60 37.38 -9.22
N LEU A 898 46.85 37.71 -7.94
CA LEU A 898 48.20 37.74 -7.37
C LEU A 898 48.87 36.36 -7.38
N ARG A 899 48.16 35.29 -7.01
CA ARG A 899 48.67 33.90 -7.05
C ARG A 899 48.98 33.44 -8.46
N TRP A 900 48.25 33.92 -9.47
CA TRP A 900 48.55 33.59 -10.86
C TRP A 900 49.90 34.18 -11.31
N VAL A 901 50.26 35.38 -10.84
CA VAL A 901 51.55 36.02 -11.13
C VAL A 901 52.67 35.53 -10.20
N PHE A 902 52.34 35.18 -8.95
CA PHE A 902 53.27 34.76 -7.89
C PHE A 902 52.78 33.47 -7.19
N PRO A 903 52.85 32.30 -7.85
CA PRO A 903 52.28 31.05 -7.34
C PRO A 903 52.95 30.52 -6.06
N ASP A 904 54.25 30.77 -5.87
CA ASP A 904 55.03 30.24 -4.74
C ASP A 904 55.15 31.22 -3.56
N ASN A 905 54.24 32.20 -3.44
CA ASN A 905 54.29 33.23 -2.40
C ASN A 905 53.13 33.08 -1.39
N ASP A 906 53.44 32.57 -0.20
CA ASP A 906 52.48 32.36 0.89
C ASP A 906 52.12 33.64 1.67
N TYR A 907 52.79 34.77 1.38
CA TYR A 907 52.63 36.03 2.12
C TYR A 907 51.69 37.04 1.44
N LEU A 908 51.09 36.72 0.30
CA LEU A 908 50.30 37.65 -0.51
C LEU A 908 49.11 38.28 0.26
N ASP A 909 48.46 37.51 1.13
CA ASP A 909 47.31 37.95 1.91
C ASP A 909 47.67 38.45 3.33
N GLN A 910 48.94 38.37 3.73
CA GLN A 910 49.39 38.75 5.07
C GLN A 910 49.75 40.24 5.12
N GLU A 911 49.44 40.92 6.23
CA GLU A 911 49.75 42.35 6.45
C GLU A 911 51.26 42.56 6.73
N ILE A 912 52.10 42.40 5.71
CA ILE A 912 53.56 42.42 5.82
C ILE A 912 54.22 43.67 5.21
N LEU A 913 53.46 44.54 4.55
CA LEU A 913 53.98 45.73 3.87
C LEU A 913 53.77 47.00 4.70
N THR A 914 54.76 47.91 4.68
CA THR A 914 54.68 49.25 5.25
C THR A 914 55.10 50.29 4.22
N ALA A 915 54.48 51.48 4.24
CA ALA A 915 54.83 52.55 3.33
C ALA A 915 56.24 53.09 3.62
N VAL A 916 57.01 53.35 2.56
CA VAL A 916 58.33 54.00 2.67
C VAL A 916 58.09 55.50 2.79
N ALA A 917 58.61 56.14 3.85
CA ALA A 917 58.46 57.58 4.05
C ALA A 917 59.41 58.37 3.13
N ASP A 918 58.93 59.50 2.60
CA ASP A 918 59.78 60.49 1.93
C ASP A 918 60.78 61.11 2.91
N GLU A 919 61.92 61.64 2.40
CA GLU A 919 63.01 62.19 3.21
C GLU A 919 62.50 63.23 4.25
N GLY A 920 62.47 62.81 5.53
CA GLY A 920 62.04 63.64 6.67
C GLY A 920 60.67 63.31 7.28
N GLY A 921 59.89 62.37 6.70
CA GLY A 921 58.60 61.93 7.24
C GLY A 921 58.68 60.79 8.25
N THR A 922 57.76 60.74 9.22
CA THR A 922 57.61 59.60 10.14
C THR A 922 57.09 58.37 9.38
N PRO A 923 57.72 57.19 9.47
CA PRO A 923 57.24 55.97 8.81
C PRO A 923 55.84 55.60 9.34
N SER A 924 54.93 55.24 8.43
CA SER A 924 53.59 54.79 8.80
C SER A 924 53.67 53.45 9.55
N GLU A 925 53.05 53.37 10.73
CA GLU A 925 52.88 52.10 11.47
C GLU A 925 51.82 51.18 10.82
N GLN A 926 51.14 51.67 9.77
CA GLN A 926 50.07 50.95 9.09
C GLN A 926 50.61 49.79 8.26
N LYS A 927 50.24 48.56 8.64
CA LYS A 927 50.60 47.32 7.95
C LYS A 927 49.52 46.95 6.93
N VAL A 928 49.89 46.58 5.71
CA VAL A 928 48.96 46.19 4.64
C VAL A 928 49.45 44.94 3.91
N SER A 929 48.55 44.22 3.23
CA SER A 929 48.91 43.08 2.38
C SER A 929 49.05 43.47 0.91
N PHE A 930 49.63 42.58 0.09
CA PHE A 930 49.62 42.75 -1.37
C PHE A 930 48.19 42.76 -1.91
N VAL A 931 47.31 41.95 -1.32
CA VAL A 931 45.89 41.90 -1.67
C VAL A 931 45.19 43.24 -1.39
N ASP A 932 45.48 43.90 -0.27
CA ASP A 932 44.91 45.21 0.06
C ASP A 932 45.30 46.27 -0.98
N LEU A 933 46.59 46.34 -1.30
CA LEU A 933 47.12 47.26 -2.33
C LEU A 933 46.56 46.96 -3.71
N HIS A 934 46.38 45.68 -4.04
CA HIS A 934 45.84 45.26 -5.32
C HIS A 934 44.35 45.62 -5.47
N MET A 935 43.54 45.42 -4.42
CA MET A 935 42.14 45.83 -4.38
C MET A 935 41.95 47.35 -4.51
N ALA A 936 42.89 48.11 -3.92
CA ALA A 936 42.94 49.57 -3.99
C ALA A 936 43.56 50.12 -5.29
N GLY A 937 44.07 49.25 -6.17
CA GLY A 937 44.70 49.65 -7.43
C GLY A 937 46.06 50.35 -7.25
N GLN A 938 46.75 50.13 -6.13
CA GLN A 938 48.00 50.81 -5.76
C GLN A 938 49.27 49.99 -6.07
N LEU A 939 49.14 48.78 -6.64
CA LEU A 939 50.28 48.01 -7.13
C LEU A 939 50.77 48.53 -8.49
N THR A 940 51.71 49.47 -8.47
CA THR A 940 52.29 50.07 -9.68
C THR A 940 53.60 49.38 -10.08
N ALA A 941 53.76 49.09 -11.37
CA ALA A 941 54.96 48.44 -11.87
C ALA A 941 56.23 49.28 -11.63
N GLY A 942 57.29 48.67 -11.11
CA GLY A 942 58.56 49.34 -10.79
C GLY A 942 58.53 50.29 -9.57
N SER A 943 57.45 50.26 -8.77
CA SER A 943 57.33 51.10 -7.57
C SER A 943 58.22 50.62 -6.40
N SER A 944 58.77 51.56 -5.65
CA SER A 944 59.47 51.36 -4.37
C SER A 944 58.72 51.95 -3.17
N ALA A 945 57.44 52.31 -3.34
CA ALA A 945 56.64 53.01 -2.32
C ALA A 945 56.33 52.17 -1.07
N TRP A 946 56.56 50.85 -1.12
CA TRP A 946 56.28 49.92 -0.04
C TRP A 946 57.49 49.03 0.23
N ARG A 947 57.66 48.62 1.50
CA ARG A 947 58.70 47.66 1.93
C ARG A 947 58.07 46.52 2.72
N SER A 948 58.60 45.31 2.52
CA SER A 948 58.24 44.13 3.30
C SER A 948 58.96 44.12 4.65
N MET A 949 58.27 43.65 5.69
CA MET A 949 58.85 43.35 7.01
C MET A 949 59.36 41.91 7.14
N VAL A 950 59.12 41.05 6.14
CA VAL A 950 59.53 39.65 6.13
C VAL A 950 60.81 39.48 5.33
N GLU A 951 61.82 38.87 5.93
CA GLU A 951 63.09 38.54 5.29
C GLU A 951 62.86 37.51 4.16
N GLY A 952 63.27 37.85 2.94
CA GLY A 952 63.05 37.01 1.74
C GLY A 952 61.92 37.46 0.80
N VAL A 953 61.09 38.43 1.19
CA VAL A 953 60.07 39.04 0.32
C VAL A 953 60.51 40.46 -0.07
N ASP A 954 60.89 40.66 -1.33
CA ASP A 954 61.31 41.97 -1.87
C ASP A 954 60.19 42.61 -2.72
N TYR A 955 59.60 43.69 -2.19
CA TYR A 955 58.53 44.41 -2.88
C TYR A 955 58.96 44.98 -4.22
N SER A 956 60.14 45.59 -4.31
CA SER A 956 60.63 46.21 -5.56
C SER A 956 60.86 45.18 -6.65
N ARG A 957 61.39 44.01 -6.29
CA ARG A 957 61.54 42.88 -7.21
C ARG A 957 60.21 42.30 -7.67
N MET A 958 59.22 42.23 -6.78
CA MET A 958 57.85 41.82 -7.16
C MET A 958 57.18 42.87 -8.05
N ALA A 959 57.43 44.15 -7.81
CA ALA A 959 56.84 45.27 -8.55
C ALA A 959 57.22 45.27 -10.04
N GLU A 960 58.36 44.68 -10.43
CA GLU A 960 58.72 44.48 -11.84
C GLU A 960 57.68 43.65 -12.61
N ARG A 961 56.89 42.81 -11.92
CA ARG A 961 55.90 41.91 -12.54
C ARG A 961 54.45 42.40 -12.40
N PHE A 962 54.19 43.52 -11.72
CA PHE A 962 52.83 44.01 -11.52
C PHE A 962 52.12 44.43 -12.81
N TYR A 963 52.84 44.68 -13.90
CA TYR A 963 52.24 44.90 -15.22
C TYR A 963 51.46 43.67 -15.75
N ARG A 964 51.68 42.49 -15.18
CA ARG A 964 50.94 41.25 -15.49
C ARG A 964 49.66 41.10 -14.69
N LEU A 965 49.46 41.90 -13.65
CA LEU A 965 48.25 41.89 -12.85
C LEU A 965 47.13 42.58 -13.61
N THR A 966 45.93 42.05 -13.46
CA THR A 966 44.75 42.64 -14.08
C THR A 966 44.14 43.68 -13.13
N ALA A 967 43.46 44.69 -13.67
CA ALA A 967 42.70 45.62 -12.84
C ALA A 967 41.56 44.88 -12.10
N VAL A 968 41.74 44.61 -10.80
CA VAL A 968 40.77 43.89 -9.95
C VAL A 968 39.38 44.50 -10.02
N SER A 969 39.29 45.83 -10.04
CA SER A 969 38.00 46.53 -10.11
C SER A 969 37.23 46.21 -11.39
N LYS A 970 37.92 46.09 -12.53
CA LYS A 970 37.32 45.68 -13.80
C LYS A 970 36.92 44.20 -13.76
N LEU A 971 37.82 43.31 -13.35
CA LEU A 971 37.54 41.87 -13.24
C LEU A 971 36.37 41.56 -12.30
N HIS A 972 36.35 42.20 -11.14
CA HIS A 972 35.29 42.04 -10.15
C HIS A 972 33.97 42.63 -10.66
N GLY A 973 34.00 43.84 -11.23
CA GLY A 973 32.80 44.48 -11.78
C GLY A 973 32.17 43.73 -12.95
N ASP A 974 32.97 43.22 -13.88
CA ASP A 974 32.47 42.42 -15.00
C ASP A 974 31.88 41.09 -14.52
N ALA A 975 32.54 40.42 -13.56
CA ALA A 975 32.03 39.20 -12.96
C ALA A 975 30.78 39.43 -12.09
N PHE A 976 30.69 40.56 -11.40
CA PHE A 976 29.52 40.97 -10.62
C PHE A 976 28.32 41.17 -11.55
N ASN A 977 28.48 41.94 -12.63
CA ASN A 977 27.41 42.20 -13.58
C ASN A 977 26.91 40.90 -14.23
N LEU A 978 27.83 40.07 -14.73
CA LEU A 978 27.48 38.77 -15.30
C LEU A 978 26.70 37.90 -14.30
N ARG A 979 27.19 37.79 -13.06
CA ARG A 979 26.54 37.01 -12.02
C ARG A 979 25.15 37.54 -11.69
N LEU A 980 25.00 38.87 -11.62
CA LEU A 980 23.75 39.53 -11.32
C LEU A 980 22.72 39.28 -12.43
N ASP A 981 23.13 39.36 -13.70
CA ASP A 981 22.28 39.07 -14.86
C ASP A 981 21.84 37.59 -14.90
N GLU A 982 22.77 36.67 -14.63
CA GLU A 982 22.48 35.23 -14.52
C GLU A 982 21.48 34.95 -13.40
N LEU A 983 21.69 35.54 -12.22
CA LEU A 983 20.84 35.33 -11.05
C LEU A 983 19.44 35.93 -11.26
N HIS A 984 19.36 37.13 -11.86
CA HIS A 984 18.08 37.74 -12.24
C HIS A 984 17.31 36.85 -13.20
N SER A 985 17.97 36.41 -14.28
CA SER A 985 17.38 35.48 -15.25
C SER A 985 16.90 34.18 -14.60
N ALA A 986 17.69 33.63 -13.65
CA ALA A 986 17.32 32.42 -12.92
C ALA A 986 16.07 32.62 -12.05
N TYR A 987 15.93 33.75 -11.36
CA TYR A 987 14.72 34.10 -10.61
C TYR A 987 13.52 34.30 -11.53
N VAL A 988 13.69 35.01 -12.65
CA VAL A 988 12.63 35.20 -13.65
C VAL A 988 12.10 33.84 -14.13
N ASN A 989 13.00 32.97 -14.62
CA ASN A 989 12.63 31.64 -15.12
C ASN A 989 11.94 30.79 -14.05
N SER A 990 12.41 30.87 -12.80
CA SER A 990 11.86 30.05 -11.70
C SER A 990 10.47 30.55 -11.25
N ILE A 991 10.23 31.86 -11.19
CA ILE A 991 8.91 32.42 -10.87
C ILE A 991 7.93 32.19 -12.03
N GLN A 992 8.38 32.31 -13.29
CA GLN A 992 7.56 31.95 -14.45
C GLN A 992 7.15 30.46 -14.41
N TYR A 993 8.05 29.58 -13.97
CA TYR A 993 7.74 28.18 -13.74
C TYR A 993 6.68 27.98 -12.65
N GLU A 994 6.77 28.69 -11.52
CA GLU A 994 5.74 28.65 -10.48
C GLU A 994 4.38 29.16 -10.97
N ILE A 995 4.35 30.24 -11.75
CA ILE A 995 3.11 30.76 -12.35
C ILE A 995 2.50 29.73 -13.32
N ALA A 996 3.32 29.05 -14.12
CA ALA A 996 2.86 27.99 -15.03
C ALA A 996 2.23 26.79 -14.29
N ASN A 997 2.58 26.58 -13.02
CA ASN A 997 2.03 25.54 -12.16
C ASN A 997 0.70 25.92 -11.48
N LEU A 998 0.28 27.18 -11.54
CA LEU A 998 -1.00 27.63 -10.96
C LEU A 998 -2.21 27.06 -11.71
N SER A 999 -3.37 27.12 -11.04
CA SER A 999 -4.64 26.73 -11.64
C SER A 999 -4.91 27.49 -12.93
N LEU A 1000 -5.62 26.87 -13.89
CA LEU A 1000 -5.93 27.55 -15.15
C LEU A 1000 -6.63 28.90 -14.94
N PRO A 1001 -7.65 29.05 -14.07
CA PRO A 1001 -8.26 30.35 -13.80
C PRO A 1001 -7.26 31.39 -13.28
N HIS A 1002 -6.30 31.01 -12.43
CA HIS A 1002 -5.29 31.94 -11.93
C HIS A 1002 -4.32 32.38 -13.02
N ARG A 1003 -3.89 31.46 -13.89
CA ARG A 1003 -3.03 31.80 -15.04
C ARG A 1003 -3.74 32.71 -16.03
N GLN A 1004 -5.01 32.42 -16.34
CA GLN A 1004 -5.83 33.26 -17.20
C GLN A 1004 -6.05 34.65 -16.59
N LEU A 1005 -6.25 34.73 -15.27
CA LEU A 1005 -6.39 35.99 -14.58
C LEU A 1005 -5.10 36.83 -14.61
N LEU A 1006 -3.92 36.21 -14.49
CA LEU A 1006 -2.62 36.90 -14.62
C LEU A 1006 -2.30 37.28 -16.08
N GLU A 1007 -2.70 36.48 -17.06
CA GLU A 1007 -2.45 36.75 -18.47
C GLU A 1007 -3.40 37.82 -19.04
N TYR A 1008 -4.70 37.70 -18.77
CA TYR A 1008 -5.75 38.49 -19.42
C TYR A 1008 -6.35 39.55 -18.51
N GLY A 1009 -6.05 39.54 -17.20
CA GLY A 1009 -6.56 40.50 -16.23
C GLY A 1009 -5.79 41.83 -16.18
N SER A 1010 -6.45 42.82 -15.58
CA SER A 1010 -5.83 44.06 -15.13
C SER A 1010 -5.10 43.81 -13.82
N LEU A 1011 -3.79 44.10 -13.80
CA LEU A 1011 -2.92 43.82 -12.66
C LEU A 1011 -2.43 45.11 -12.01
N GLU A 1012 -2.41 45.15 -10.69
CA GLU A 1012 -1.81 46.22 -9.90
C GLU A 1012 -0.88 45.65 -8.84
N LEU A 1013 0.36 46.15 -8.79
CA LEU A 1013 1.39 45.67 -7.87
C LEU A 1013 1.51 46.59 -6.68
N TYR A 1014 1.59 46.01 -5.49
CA TYR A 1014 1.65 46.71 -4.22
C TYR A 1014 2.81 46.23 -3.36
N THR A 1015 3.48 47.18 -2.70
CA THR A 1015 4.41 46.93 -1.60
C THR A 1015 3.78 47.29 -0.25
N LEU A 1016 4.33 46.75 0.83
CA LEU A 1016 3.91 46.98 2.20
C LEU A 1016 5.00 47.71 3.00
N SER A 1017 4.60 48.57 3.95
CA SER A 1017 5.50 49.17 4.95
C SER A 1017 4.97 48.95 6.37
N ASP A 1018 5.87 48.84 7.35
CA ASP A 1018 5.54 48.64 8.76
C ASP A 1018 4.92 49.89 9.40
N THR A 1019 4.20 49.71 10.51
CA THR A 1019 3.52 50.74 11.29
C THR A 1019 4.13 50.96 12.68
N ALA A 1020 5.37 50.52 12.89
CA ALA A 1020 6.06 50.59 14.18
C ALA A 1020 6.01 52.01 14.82
N PRO A 1021 5.78 52.14 16.14
CA PRO A 1021 5.63 53.43 16.79
C PRO A 1021 6.94 54.24 16.74
N GLY A 1022 6.90 55.44 16.13
CA GLY A 1022 8.04 56.37 16.08
C GLY A 1022 8.76 56.46 14.73
N ALA A 1023 8.41 55.67 13.72
CA ALA A 1023 8.98 55.76 12.38
C ALA A 1023 8.20 56.76 11.50
N SER A 1024 8.87 57.79 10.96
CA SER A 1024 8.41 58.44 9.72
C SER A 1024 8.28 57.38 8.63
N ARG A 1025 7.26 57.45 7.75
CA ARG A 1025 6.93 56.46 6.68
C ARG A 1025 8.14 55.56 6.35
N ALA A 1026 8.18 54.39 7.00
CA ALA A 1026 9.34 53.51 6.98
C ALA A 1026 9.64 53.05 5.55
N GLU A 1027 10.91 52.72 5.28
CA GLU A 1027 11.31 52.14 4.00
C GLU A 1027 10.41 50.96 3.62
N PRO A 1028 10.10 50.76 2.32
CA PRO A 1028 9.27 49.65 1.87
C PRO A 1028 9.84 48.30 2.34
N LEU A 1029 8.99 47.45 2.90
CA LEU A 1029 9.31 46.04 3.19
C LEU A 1029 9.27 45.19 1.90
N SER A 1030 9.28 45.82 0.72
CA SER A 1030 9.13 45.20 -0.60
C SER A 1030 10.13 44.10 -0.90
N ARG A 1031 11.25 44.04 -0.17
CA ARG A 1031 12.43 43.28 -0.58
C ARG A 1031 12.13 41.78 -0.77
N TYR A 1032 11.26 41.18 0.03
CA TYR A 1032 10.99 39.74 -0.03
C TYR A 1032 9.56 39.37 -0.42
N GLY A 1033 8.63 40.32 -0.55
CA GLY A 1033 7.23 40.04 -0.90
C GLY A 1033 6.53 41.19 -1.62
N VAL A 1034 5.70 40.85 -2.61
CA VAL A 1034 4.90 41.79 -3.42
C VAL A 1034 3.47 41.25 -3.54
N ILE A 1035 2.48 42.13 -3.46
CA ILE A 1035 1.06 41.79 -3.66
C ILE A 1035 0.64 42.20 -5.07
N VAL A 1036 0.06 41.26 -5.82
CA VAL A 1036 -0.51 41.49 -7.15
C VAL A 1036 -2.02 41.37 -7.04
N TRP A 1037 -2.72 42.49 -7.21
CA TRP A 1037 -4.18 42.52 -7.31
C TRP A 1037 -4.59 42.33 -8.78
N CYS A 1038 -5.51 41.42 -9.03
CA CYS A 1038 -5.95 41.05 -10.38
C CYS A 1038 -7.46 41.17 -10.53
N GLU A 1039 -7.89 41.88 -11.58
CA GLU A 1039 -9.31 42.06 -11.93
C GLU A 1039 -9.56 41.61 -13.37
N HIS A 1040 -10.65 40.88 -13.59
CA HIS A 1040 -11.08 40.50 -14.92
C HIS A 1040 -12.60 40.31 -14.97
N PRO A 1041 -13.33 40.80 -16.00
CA PRO A 1041 -14.80 40.73 -16.03
C PRO A 1041 -15.37 39.31 -15.93
N ALA A 1042 -14.63 38.31 -16.43
CA ALA A 1042 -15.06 36.91 -16.46
C ALA A 1042 -14.64 36.07 -15.24
N PHE A 1043 -13.79 36.60 -14.36
CA PHE A 1043 -13.28 35.87 -13.18
C PHE A 1043 -13.57 36.65 -11.90
N GLN A 1044 -13.58 35.97 -10.77
CA GLN A 1044 -13.64 36.66 -9.49
C GLN A 1044 -12.28 37.30 -9.20
N ASP A 1045 -12.29 38.56 -8.77
CA ASP A 1045 -11.06 39.28 -8.39
C ASP A 1045 -10.24 38.49 -7.36
N ARG A 1046 -8.91 38.54 -7.50
CA ARG A 1046 -7.97 37.83 -6.62
C ARG A 1046 -6.76 38.69 -6.32
N ALA A 1047 -6.19 38.46 -5.15
CA ALA A 1047 -4.85 38.93 -4.81
C ALA A 1047 -3.89 37.74 -4.78
N PHE A 1048 -2.68 37.94 -5.28
CA PHE A 1048 -1.57 36.98 -5.16
C PHE A 1048 -0.43 37.61 -4.37
N GLU A 1049 0.06 36.91 -3.36
CA GLU A 1049 1.32 37.22 -2.70
C GLU A 1049 2.46 36.47 -3.38
N ILE A 1050 3.42 37.21 -3.93
CA ILE A 1050 4.60 36.65 -4.59
C ILE A 1050 5.81 36.91 -3.70
N PHE A 1051 6.51 35.84 -3.33
CA PHE A 1051 7.74 35.89 -2.54
C PHE A 1051 8.93 35.46 -3.41
N PRO A 1052 9.64 36.40 -4.07
CA PRO A 1052 10.65 36.07 -5.07
C PRO A 1052 11.81 35.25 -4.52
N GLY A 1053 12.30 35.59 -3.32
CA GLY A 1053 13.40 34.87 -2.67
C GLY A 1053 13.07 33.42 -2.30
N LEU A 1054 11.78 33.09 -2.18
CA LEU A 1054 11.28 31.74 -1.93
C LEU A 1054 10.79 31.03 -3.20
N ILE A 1055 10.70 31.74 -4.33
CA ILE A 1055 10.10 31.26 -5.58
C ILE A 1055 8.71 30.68 -5.26
N ARG A 1056 7.84 31.51 -4.69
CA ARG A 1056 6.52 31.09 -4.22
C ARG A 1056 5.45 32.11 -4.60
N VAL A 1057 4.34 31.62 -5.12
CA VAL A 1057 3.11 32.39 -5.36
C VAL A 1057 2.00 31.82 -4.49
N VAL A 1058 1.33 32.67 -3.72
CA VAL A 1058 0.26 32.29 -2.79
C VAL A 1058 -0.99 33.08 -3.15
N GLU A 1059 -2.12 32.40 -3.33
CA GLU A 1059 -3.42 33.06 -3.48
C GLU A 1059 -3.89 33.61 -2.13
N HIS A 1060 -4.44 34.82 -2.15
CA HIS A 1060 -5.04 35.45 -0.98
C HIS A 1060 -6.53 35.75 -1.22
N ALA A 1061 -7.39 34.79 -0.85
CA ALA A 1061 -8.83 34.89 -1.07
C ALA A 1061 -9.53 35.91 -0.12
N ASP A 1062 -8.88 36.27 0.99
CA ASP A 1062 -9.45 37.13 2.02
C ASP A 1062 -9.19 38.63 1.77
N LEU A 1063 -8.25 38.97 0.89
CA LEU A 1063 -8.01 40.34 0.47
C LEU A 1063 -9.15 40.83 -0.45
N ARG A 1064 -9.66 42.03 -0.18
CA ARG A 1064 -10.79 42.65 -0.89
C ARG A 1064 -10.36 43.97 -1.52
N ARG A 1065 -10.94 44.31 -2.68
CA ARG A 1065 -10.65 45.57 -3.40
C ARG A 1065 -10.75 46.81 -2.51
N THR A 1066 -11.72 46.84 -1.60
CA THR A 1066 -11.94 47.95 -0.65
C THR A 1066 -10.75 48.25 0.25
N GLN A 1067 -9.83 47.29 0.45
CA GLN A 1067 -8.60 47.48 1.23
C GLN A 1067 -7.56 48.34 0.51
N PHE A 1068 -7.62 48.44 -0.82
CA PHE A 1068 -6.68 49.19 -1.67
C PHE A 1068 -7.12 50.65 -1.95
N ASN A 1069 -8.33 51.05 -1.53
CA ASN A 1069 -8.92 52.35 -1.87
C ASN A 1069 -8.33 53.58 -1.12
N SER A 1070 -7.40 53.40 -0.18
CA SER A 1070 -6.82 54.54 0.57
C SER A 1070 -5.41 54.26 1.06
N THR A 1071 -4.45 55.05 0.57
CA THR A 1071 -3.02 55.03 0.97
C THR A 1071 -2.74 55.90 2.21
N LEU A 1072 -3.74 56.63 2.72
CA LEU A 1072 -3.60 57.62 3.78
C LEU A 1072 -3.70 57.06 5.21
N ARG A 1073 -4.07 55.78 5.38
CA ARG A 1073 -4.14 55.12 6.69
C ARG A 1073 -3.67 53.67 6.60
N ALA A 1074 -2.88 53.25 7.59
CA ALA A 1074 -2.54 51.84 7.76
C ALA A 1074 -3.77 50.98 8.07
N ARG A 1075 -3.80 49.75 7.53
CA ARG A 1075 -4.93 48.82 7.68
C ARG A 1075 -4.44 47.44 8.12
N SER A 1076 -5.31 46.68 8.78
CA SER A 1076 -5.04 45.28 9.12
C SER A 1076 -5.24 44.42 7.87
N TRP A 1077 -4.16 43.83 7.37
CA TRP A 1077 -4.17 42.90 6.25
C TRP A 1077 -3.80 41.49 6.76
N PRO A 1078 -4.30 40.41 6.13
CA PRO A 1078 -4.03 39.03 6.55
C PRO A 1078 -2.65 38.54 6.07
N VAL A 1079 -1.61 39.31 6.38
CA VAL A 1079 -0.23 39.12 5.87
C VAL A 1079 0.76 38.88 7.01
N ASP A 1080 1.85 38.15 6.73
CA ASP A 1080 2.93 37.89 7.70
C ASP A 1080 4.12 38.82 7.47
N LEU A 1081 4.22 39.89 8.25
CA LEU A 1081 5.32 40.87 8.15
C LEU A 1081 6.72 40.26 8.32
N GLN A 1082 6.87 39.13 9.01
CA GLN A 1082 8.18 38.46 9.13
C GLN A 1082 8.65 37.90 7.78
N ALA A 1083 7.74 37.42 6.94
CA ALA A 1083 8.07 36.94 5.61
C ALA A 1083 8.58 38.08 4.71
N TYR A 1084 7.95 39.26 4.79
CA TYR A 1084 8.35 40.46 4.03
C TYR A 1084 9.69 41.05 4.50
N THR A 1085 10.03 40.92 5.78
CA THR A 1085 11.27 41.47 6.37
C THR A 1085 12.46 40.52 6.28
N LEU A 1086 12.25 39.24 6.57
CA LEU A 1086 13.32 38.24 6.73
C LEU A 1086 13.44 37.27 5.55
N GLY A 1087 12.46 37.26 4.63
CA GLY A 1087 12.36 36.27 3.56
C GLY A 1087 12.15 34.84 4.10
N SER A 1088 11.40 34.70 5.21
CA SER A 1088 10.98 33.42 5.77
C SER A 1088 9.69 32.92 5.12
N LEU A 1089 9.42 31.61 5.21
CA LEU A 1089 8.12 31.06 4.79
C LEU A 1089 6.96 31.79 5.49
N PRO A 1090 5.90 32.19 4.75
CA PRO A 1090 4.77 32.89 5.34
C PRO A 1090 3.98 31.97 6.28
N ARG A 1091 3.61 32.47 7.47
CA ARG A 1091 2.78 31.74 8.43
C ARG A 1091 1.30 31.94 8.14
N ASN A 1092 0.53 30.86 8.21
CA ASN A 1092 -0.92 30.88 8.01
C ASN A 1092 -1.65 31.60 9.15
N LYS A 1093 -2.79 32.24 8.82
CA LYS A 1093 -3.72 32.89 9.78
C LYS A 1093 -3.11 34.03 10.61
N VAL A 1094 -2.04 34.65 10.11
CA VAL A 1094 -1.45 35.85 10.72
C VAL A 1094 -2.05 37.10 10.05
N SER A 1095 -2.16 38.19 10.81
CA SER A 1095 -2.55 39.50 10.30
C SER A 1095 -1.63 40.57 10.86
N ALA A 1096 -1.41 41.62 10.07
CA ALA A 1096 -0.57 42.73 10.46
C ALA A 1096 -1.16 44.06 10.00
N ARG A 1097 -0.88 45.12 10.77
CA ARG A 1097 -1.25 46.48 10.38
C ARG A 1097 -0.16 47.06 9.50
N VAL A 1098 -0.49 47.36 8.25
CA VAL A 1098 0.47 47.74 7.21
C VAL A 1098 0.01 48.98 6.44
N TRP A 1099 0.99 49.75 5.98
CA TRP A 1099 0.81 50.69 4.87
C TRP A 1099 0.98 49.94 3.55
N HIS A 1100 0.33 50.40 2.49
CA HIS A 1100 0.53 49.88 1.15
C HIS A 1100 0.79 51.00 0.15
N GLU A 1101 1.58 50.70 -0.87
CA GLU A 1101 1.90 51.63 -1.96
C GLU A 1101 1.88 50.88 -3.29
N LYS A 1102 1.23 51.46 -4.29
CA LYS A 1102 1.20 50.92 -5.66
C LYS A 1102 2.54 51.20 -6.33
N ILE A 1103 3.18 50.14 -6.83
CA ILE A 1103 4.52 50.22 -7.44
C ILE A 1103 4.50 49.98 -8.95
N ASP A 1104 3.47 49.31 -9.49
CA ASP A 1104 3.28 49.13 -10.93
C ASP A 1104 1.85 48.71 -11.31
N ASN A 1105 1.57 48.66 -12.62
CA ASN A 1105 0.33 48.11 -13.17
C ASN A 1105 0.50 47.58 -14.61
N PHE A 1106 -0.29 46.56 -14.95
CA PHE A 1106 -0.32 45.94 -16.28
C PHE A 1106 -1.75 45.85 -16.77
N TRP A 1107 -2.06 46.48 -17.90
CA TRP A 1107 -3.40 46.47 -18.50
C TRP A 1107 -3.47 45.43 -19.63
N PRO A 1108 -4.57 44.68 -19.75
CA PRO A 1108 -4.73 43.70 -20.82
C PRO A 1108 -5.00 44.37 -22.17
N SER A 1109 -4.90 43.61 -23.26
CA SER A 1109 -5.30 44.10 -24.59
C SER A 1109 -6.83 44.18 -24.68
N ALA A 1110 -7.37 44.97 -25.62
CA ALA A 1110 -8.82 45.10 -25.78
C ALA A 1110 -9.54 43.77 -26.08
N HIS A 1111 -8.88 42.85 -26.78
CA HIS A 1111 -9.39 41.49 -27.06
C HIS A 1111 -9.36 40.56 -25.85
N ASP A 1112 -8.47 40.81 -24.88
CA ASP A 1112 -8.29 39.99 -23.69
C ASP A 1112 -9.31 40.35 -22.59
N SER A 1113 -10.03 41.46 -22.75
CA SER A 1113 -10.99 42.01 -21.77
C SER A 1113 -12.43 41.49 -21.95
N LEU A 1114 -12.61 40.40 -22.72
CA LEU A 1114 -13.93 39.85 -23.04
C LEU A 1114 -14.61 39.26 -21.78
N PRO A 1115 -15.95 39.37 -21.66
CA PRO A 1115 -16.67 38.96 -20.45
C PRO A 1115 -16.85 37.45 -20.28
N ASP A 1116 -16.55 36.64 -21.31
CA ASP A 1116 -16.76 35.19 -21.29
C ASP A 1116 -15.44 34.43 -21.11
N ALA A 1117 -15.25 33.80 -19.94
CA ALA A 1117 -14.06 33.02 -19.60
C ALA A 1117 -13.85 31.81 -20.51
N SER A 1118 -14.91 31.27 -21.12
CA SER A 1118 -14.83 30.11 -22.01
C SER A 1118 -14.16 30.42 -23.36
N THR A 1119 -14.13 31.69 -23.74
CA THR A 1119 -13.49 32.18 -24.96
C THR A 1119 -11.99 32.43 -24.81
N LEU A 1120 -11.48 32.46 -23.56
CA LEU A 1120 -10.08 32.69 -23.27
C LEU A 1120 -9.24 31.44 -23.51
N GLY A 1121 -8.12 31.62 -24.20
CA GLY A 1121 -7.14 30.57 -24.45
C GLY A 1121 -6.48 30.03 -23.18
N VAL A 1122 -5.75 28.93 -23.33
CA VAL A 1122 -4.84 28.44 -22.30
C VAL A 1122 -3.53 29.19 -22.45
N PRO A 1123 -3.10 30.01 -21.48
CA PRO A 1123 -1.89 30.81 -21.62
C PRO A 1123 -0.64 29.95 -21.52
N GLN A 1124 0.35 30.23 -22.37
CA GLN A 1124 1.72 29.69 -22.26
C GLN A 1124 2.51 30.47 -21.20
N SER A 1125 2.06 30.44 -19.94
CA SER A 1125 2.56 31.33 -18.88
C SER A 1125 4.08 31.28 -18.66
N TYR A 1126 4.73 30.14 -18.94
CA TYR A 1126 6.19 30.01 -18.83
C TYR A 1126 6.95 30.83 -19.88
N THR A 1127 6.46 30.86 -21.12
CA THR A 1127 7.07 31.60 -22.25
C THR A 1127 6.37 32.92 -22.56
N SER A 1128 5.33 33.28 -21.80
CA SER A 1128 4.53 34.49 -22.01
C SER A 1128 5.39 35.75 -21.86
N PRO A 1129 5.45 36.62 -22.89
CA PRO A 1129 6.14 37.90 -22.79
C PRO A 1129 5.54 38.81 -21.73
N ARG A 1130 4.21 38.75 -21.53
CA ARG A 1130 3.51 39.55 -20.52
C ARG A 1130 3.91 39.11 -19.11
N ILE A 1131 3.90 37.80 -18.85
CA ILE A 1131 4.34 37.27 -17.55
C ILE A 1131 5.82 37.54 -17.33
N HIS A 1132 6.65 37.46 -18.37
CA HIS A 1132 8.06 37.85 -18.27
C HIS A 1132 8.22 39.31 -17.83
N MET A 1133 7.49 40.25 -18.45
CA MET A 1133 7.52 41.67 -18.06
C MET A 1133 7.01 41.89 -16.63
N LEU A 1134 5.94 41.20 -16.23
CA LEU A 1134 5.40 41.24 -14.88
C LEU A 1134 6.45 40.81 -13.84
N VAL A 1135 7.08 39.65 -14.06
CA VAL A 1135 8.06 39.07 -13.13
C VAL A 1135 9.33 39.91 -13.07
N THR A 1136 9.82 40.42 -14.22
CA THR A 1136 10.99 41.32 -14.27
C THR A 1136 10.74 42.60 -13.48
N SER A 1137 9.61 43.28 -13.73
CA SER A 1137 9.27 44.50 -12.97
C SER A 1137 9.12 44.22 -11.47
N LEU A 1138 8.50 43.09 -11.13
CA LEU A 1138 8.38 42.66 -9.74
C LEU A 1138 9.75 42.50 -9.08
N LEU A 1139 10.68 41.78 -9.72
CA LEU A 1139 12.04 41.54 -9.20
C LEU A 1139 12.83 42.84 -9.04
N ASP A 1140 12.80 43.71 -10.05
CA ASP A 1140 13.55 44.98 -10.07
C ASP A 1140 13.07 45.92 -8.95
N LYS A 1141 11.76 45.89 -8.67
CA LYS A 1141 11.12 46.71 -7.61
C LYS A 1141 11.09 46.04 -6.24
N SER A 1142 11.61 44.83 -6.10
CA SER A 1142 11.66 44.06 -4.84
C SER A 1142 13.04 43.51 -4.53
N LEU A 1143 13.30 42.26 -4.92
CA LEU A 1143 14.48 41.49 -4.55
C LEU A 1143 15.78 42.13 -5.08
N PHE A 1144 15.73 42.68 -6.30
CA PHE A 1144 16.87 43.31 -6.97
C PHE A 1144 16.99 44.83 -6.75
N LEU A 1145 16.22 45.37 -5.80
CA LEU A 1145 16.22 46.78 -5.47
C LEU A 1145 17.59 47.25 -4.97
N GLY A 1146 18.13 48.28 -5.62
CA GLY A 1146 19.44 48.88 -5.33
C GLY A 1146 20.62 48.27 -6.10
N SER A 1147 20.37 47.33 -7.02
CA SER A 1147 21.42 46.67 -7.81
C SER A 1147 22.19 47.62 -8.73
N GLU A 1148 21.57 48.65 -9.31
CA GLU A 1148 22.24 49.59 -10.23
C GLU A 1148 23.40 50.35 -9.57
N ALA A 1149 23.19 50.91 -8.37
CA ALA A 1149 24.24 51.59 -7.61
C ALA A 1149 25.41 50.65 -7.28
N LEU A 1150 25.12 49.35 -7.05
CA LEU A 1150 26.15 48.33 -6.84
C LEU A 1150 26.90 47.99 -8.14
N ARG A 1151 26.24 47.99 -9.31
CA ARG A 1151 26.90 47.80 -10.62
C ARG A 1151 27.90 48.92 -10.89
N GLU A 1152 27.54 50.16 -10.60
CA GLU A 1152 28.41 51.33 -10.81
C GLU A 1152 29.63 51.30 -9.89
N SER A 1153 29.42 51.01 -8.61
CA SER A 1153 30.51 50.93 -7.62
C SER A 1153 31.41 49.72 -7.81
N ALA A 1154 30.92 48.58 -8.34
CA ALA A 1154 31.71 47.35 -8.51
C ALA A 1154 32.94 47.53 -9.40
N ARG A 1155 32.88 48.46 -10.36
CA ARG A 1155 33.97 48.78 -11.30
C ARG A 1155 34.99 49.77 -10.76
N GLN A 1156 34.76 50.35 -9.59
CA GLN A 1156 35.63 51.34 -8.97
C GLN A 1156 36.64 50.69 -8.02
N ALA A 1157 37.83 51.28 -7.87
CA ALA A 1157 38.79 50.87 -6.84
C ALA A 1157 38.23 51.19 -5.44
N VAL A 1158 38.39 50.27 -4.48
CA VAL A 1158 38.07 50.60 -3.07
C VAL A 1158 39.21 51.42 -2.47
N SER A 1159 38.92 52.24 -1.47
CA SER A 1159 40.01 52.86 -0.70
C SER A 1159 40.82 51.80 0.05
N LEU A 1160 42.09 52.10 0.36
CA LEU A 1160 42.95 51.18 1.09
C LEU A 1160 42.38 50.82 2.47
N GLU A 1161 41.75 51.78 3.16
CA GLU A 1161 41.08 51.55 4.44
C GLU A 1161 39.88 50.59 4.30
N GLN A 1162 39.05 50.77 3.26
CA GLN A 1162 37.93 49.86 2.95
C GLN A 1162 38.41 48.45 2.61
N GLY A 1163 39.50 48.33 1.82
CA GLY A 1163 40.09 47.03 1.47
C GLY A 1163 40.56 46.24 2.69
N ARG A 1164 41.17 46.93 3.66
CA ARG A 1164 41.61 46.34 4.94
C ARG A 1164 40.45 46.02 5.88
N GLY A 1165 39.45 46.89 5.94
CA GLY A 1165 38.25 46.74 6.78
C GLY A 1165 37.28 45.65 6.32
N GLY A 1166 37.59 44.91 5.25
CA GLY A 1166 36.74 43.84 4.73
C GLY A 1166 35.48 44.34 4.01
N TYR A 1167 35.48 45.58 3.51
CA TYR A 1167 34.33 46.17 2.81
C TYR A 1167 34.01 45.39 1.52
N ASP A 1168 32.90 44.65 1.53
CA ASP A 1168 32.41 43.90 0.37
C ASP A 1168 30.87 43.91 0.28
N PRO A 1169 30.27 45.08 -0.04
CA PRO A 1169 28.83 45.22 -0.16
C PRO A 1169 28.24 44.36 -1.29
N TRP A 1170 29.07 43.94 -2.26
CA TRP A 1170 28.68 43.10 -3.39
C TRP A 1170 28.43 41.66 -2.96
N SER A 1171 29.35 41.08 -2.18
CA SER A 1171 29.16 39.74 -1.61
C SER A 1171 28.02 39.74 -0.59
N GLU A 1172 27.89 40.76 0.25
CA GLU A 1172 26.75 40.92 1.17
C GLU A 1172 25.40 41.02 0.44
N TYR A 1173 25.38 41.70 -0.71
CA TYR A 1173 24.20 41.78 -1.55
C TYR A 1173 23.82 40.41 -2.11
N PHE A 1174 24.78 39.65 -2.68
CA PHE A 1174 24.50 38.29 -3.13
C PHE A 1174 24.12 37.33 -2.01
N ASN A 1175 24.70 37.47 -0.80
CA ASN A 1175 24.29 36.68 0.36
C ASN A 1175 22.83 36.93 0.74
N ARG A 1176 22.32 38.15 0.56
CA ARG A 1176 20.90 38.48 0.77
C ARG A 1176 19.99 37.96 -0.35
N LEU A 1177 20.53 37.81 -1.57
CA LEU A 1177 19.87 37.18 -2.71
C LEU A 1177 20.03 35.66 -2.72
N ALA A 1178 20.83 35.08 -1.83
CA ALA A 1178 21.10 33.65 -1.86
C ALA A 1178 19.81 32.88 -1.60
N PHE A 1179 19.55 31.89 -2.44
CA PHE A 1179 18.42 30.99 -2.25
C PHE A 1179 18.59 30.24 -0.93
N LYS A 1180 17.73 30.52 0.05
CA LYS A 1180 17.77 29.86 1.35
C LYS A 1180 17.33 28.42 1.16
N LYS A 1181 18.26 27.47 1.35
CA LYS A 1181 17.98 26.04 1.35
C LYS A 1181 16.93 25.76 2.44
N LEU A 1182 15.68 25.57 2.05
CA LEU A 1182 14.66 25.02 2.91
C LEU A 1182 15.10 23.57 3.19
N VAL A 1183 15.44 23.29 4.44
CA VAL A 1183 15.78 21.94 4.93
C VAL A 1183 14.57 21.03 4.76
#